data_AF-A0A821UKI1-F1
#
_entry.id   AF-A0A821UKI1-F1
#
_cell.length_a   1.000
_cell.length_b   1.000
_cell.length_c   1.000
_cell.angle_alpha   90.00
_cell.angle_beta   90.00
_cell.angle_gamma   90.00
#
_symmetry.space_group_name_H-M   'P 1'
#
loop_
_entity.id
_entity.type
_entity.pdbx_description
1 polymer ?
#
loop_
_entity_poly.entity_id
_entity_poly.type
_entity_poly.pdbx_seq_one_letter_code
_entity_poly.pdbx_strand_id
1 'polypeptide(L)'
;NHIIELNEQINNAKSLLQRREIHIQTLEQQIINLKQIKIDSSDTTKLEYENRSLQDRLSSYELERTEMKREIEWMQQELEQQKNLPLSTTNDQTEQEQQYELILNKKQQRIEELEQAVRESLQITTEREYAMTQQKRKVENLEKQIKTLQNEIEHLRTENNEQSQIILQLQFELNERKRQYEQRLEEQIKHLDNAFISQQEKILAELSEKDSQIADLEMDRTSIGASNRANTIERLNTEKQQLHNQLKELTEIRMKIIQNHMASKQEYEDKEKLVSFSPILDMPRIAILHPDLGIGGAERLIVDIALALKFYGHDVDIYTNFHDKRRCFDETRNGQLNVFVACSWFPRNIFGRFHALCAYIRFILLAIYVVYIGSKEKEYDVFLCDQISACIPVLRRTQKPILFYCHYPDQLLTKRESLAKKLYRWPIDVFEVYTTCLADRILVNSAYTQSIFEKYISSKISVNILYPTIPDQIVSSYSNENEKSINFLSINRFERKKDLKLALHSFAYLRTLLNSNIQSIHLYIIGGYDERLRENVEYYNELVQLANELNLDSSLVTFVRSFSDEQKRKYLAKAHCILYTPRFEHFGIVPLEAMQAERPVIATATGGPLETIINNETGFLCDEPLIETFAKCMKEFIDNKNLSKQMGQEGKRHVNEKFSFKPFAKKLNEHINEILIRKNNSKENSFLLLIILFCFILLKKNMRDIIYITSLELHKSLDNIEKIRHRSYLVDALIQAYELDKHNHFRFIQPQLATDNELASAHDRDYLDFLNFISNIDPNHEQLYKEQMDFYKIGYECPSFEQLPSFCKWIGGASITAAKYLNRSNNNIAINFFGGWHHAKRSEASGFCYINDIVMAINELRKNFDRICYIDLDLHHGDGLQEAFYCSSKVLTVSLHKYEAGFFPINSGGLDEIGETWGRGFNINVPLHHGINDDQYLSLFMRLLPKINSSFQPEVFVVQCGADTLFGDPMKSFNLTTKCIINCIEQIINSNKPTLLLGGGGYNIADTARLWTLITGICLNEKLDNDIPEHDYFSYYGPDFTLETWPGNRTNKNSQKYIDSLLDYIEHNQIDIMKHKICQ
;
A
#
# COMPACT_ATOMS: atom_id res chain seq x y z
N ASN A 1 50.54 39.67 -68.82
CA ASN A 1 49.76 38.97 -69.86
C ASN A 1 49.80 37.46 -69.68
N HIS A 2 50.95 36.80 -69.73
CA HIS A 2 51.02 35.33 -69.58
C HIS A 2 50.48 34.79 -68.24
N ILE A 3 50.81 35.42 -67.09
CA ILE A 3 50.24 35.10 -65.75
C ILE A 3 48.70 35.29 -65.70
N ILE A 4 48.15 36.20 -66.49
CA ILE A 4 46.70 36.46 -66.53
C ILE A 4 46.01 35.37 -67.35
N GLU A 5 46.57 35.03 -68.52
CA GLU A 5 46.10 33.94 -69.40
C GLU A 5 46.13 32.58 -68.69
N LEU A 6 47.19 32.28 -67.93
CA LEU A 6 47.30 31.05 -67.12
C LEU A 6 46.25 31.00 -65.99
N ASN A 7 46.00 32.12 -65.30
CA ASN A 7 44.96 32.17 -64.26
C ASN A 7 43.56 31.93 -64.83
N GLU A 8 43.27 32.46 -66.02
CA GLU A 8 41.96 32.27 -66.67
C GLU A 8 41.76 30.81 -67.11
N GLN A 9 42.81 30.16 -67.62
CA GLN A 9 42.80 28.73 -67.94
C GLN A 9 42.61 27.85 -66.68
N ILE A 10 43.30 28.14 -65.58
CA ILE A 10 43.14 27.42 -64.29
C ILE A 10 41.71 27.55 -63.74
N ASN A 11 41.13 28.75 -63.82
CA ASN A 11 39.76 28.99 -63.32
C ASN A 11 38.71 28.26 -64.17
N ASN A 12 38.87 28.24 -65.50
CA ASN A 12 38.00 27.47 -66.40
C ASN A 12 38.12 25.96 -66.13
N ALA A 13 39.33 25.45 -65.89
CA ALA A 13 39.57 24.05 -65.56
C ALA A 13 38.96 23.64 -64.20
N LYS A 14 39.09 24.48 -63.15
CA LYS A 14 38.45 24.24 -61.84
C LYS A 14 36.93 24.21 -61.91
N SER A 15 36.34 25.08 -62.73
CA SER A 15 34.89 25.09 -62.99
C SER A 15 34.40 23.81 -63.68
N LEU A 16 35.15 23.30 -64.68
CA LEU A 16 34.86 22.02 -65.34
C LEU A 16 34.99 20.82 -64.39
N LEU A 17 36.02 20.80 -63.53
CA LEU A 17 36.23 19.78 -62.50
C LEU A 17 35.05 19.72 -61.50
N GLN A 18 34.58 20.89 -61.05
CA GLN A 18 33.46 20.98 -60.12
C GLN A 18 32.16 20.45 -60.73
N ARG A 19 31.91 20.68 -62.03
CA ARG A 19 30.77 20.09 -62.75
C ARG A 19 30.87 18.57 -62.89
N ARG A 20 32.09 18.04 -63.02
CA ARG A 20 32.33 16.59 -63.06
C ARG A 20 32.16 15.92 -61.71
N GLU A 21 32.57 16.55 -60.61
CA GLU A 21 32.34 16.04 -59.25
C GLU A 21 30.84 15.89 -58.92
N ILE A 22 30.00 16.80 -59.39
CA ILE A 22 28.54 16.70 -59.24
C ILE A 22 27.97 15.50 -60.03
N HIS A 23 28.47 15.25 -61.24
CA HIS A 23 28.06 14.08 -62.04
C HIS A 23 28.45 12.75 -61.38
N ILE A 24 29.64 12.70 -60.75
CA ILE A 24 30.13 11.53 -59.99
C ILE A 24 29.21 11.25 -58.80
N GLN A 25 28.91 12.26 -57.99
CA GLN A 25 27.99 12.12 -56.84
C GLN A 25 26.58 11.67 -57.28
N THR A 26 26.11 12.13 -58.45
CA THR A 26 24.81 11.71 -59.00
C THR A 26 24.82 10.23 -59.41
N LEU A 27 25.90 9.75 -60.03
CA LEU A 27 26.05 8.35 -60.42
C LEU A 27 26.20 7.43 -59.20
N GLU A 28 26.94 7.85 -58.16
CA GLU A 28 27.04 7.12 -56.88
C GLU A 28 25.67 6.92 -56.23
N GLN A 29 24.85 7.98 -56.23
CA GLN A 29 23.50 7.91 -55.68
C GLN A 29 22.58 7.00 -56.50
N GLN A 30 22.67 7.01 -57.84
CA GLN A 30 21.93 6.09 -58.70
C GLN A 30 22.30 4.62 -58.45
N ILE A 31 23.58 4.34 -58.19
CA ILE A 31 24.06 2.99 -57.86
C ILE A 31 23.57 2.54 -56.48
N ILE A 32 23.55 3.43 -55.48
CA ILE A 32 23.00 3.14 -54.15
C ILE A 32 21.50 2.80 -54.24
N ASN A 33 20.74 3.58 -55.01
CA ASN A 33 19.30 3.35 -55.19
C ASN A 33 19.00 2.04 -55.95
N LEU A 34 19.76 1.73 -57.01
CA LEU A 34 19.63 0.46 -57.74
C LEU A 34 19.97 -0.77 -56.87
N LYS A 35 20.96 -0.64 -55.96
CA LYS A 35 21.29 -1.70 -54.98
C LYS A 35 20.17 -1.92 -53.97
N GLN A 36 19.41 -0.88 -53.62
CA GLN A 36 18.21 -1.02 -52.78
C GLN A 36 17.07 -1.71 -53.52
N ILE A 37 16.78 -1.34 -54.78
CA ILE A 37 15.72 -1.99 -55.59
C ILE A 37 16.00 -3.48 -55.83
N LYS A 38 17.27 -3.87 -55.95
CA LYS A 38 17.69 -5.28 -56.10
C LYS A 38 17.33 -6.16 -54.90
N ILE A 39 17.13 -5.58 -53.71
CA ILE A 39 16.77 -6.33 -52.50
C ILE A 39 15.30 -6.79 -52.54
N ASP A 40 14.45 -6.10 -53.31
CA ASP A 40 12.99 -6.31 -53.30
C ASP A 40 12.41 -6.93 -54.62
N SER A 41 13.23 -7.20 -55.65
CA SER A 41 12.78 -7.62 -57.00
C SER A 41 13.24 -9.03 -57.40
N SER A 42 12.41 -9.78 -58.16
CA SER A 42 12.68 -11.16 -58.60
C SER A 42 13.44 -11.28 -59.94
N ASP A 43 13.60 -10.22 -60.72
CA ASP A 43 14.28 -10.25 -62.04
C ASP A 43 15.69 -9.65 -61.96
N THR A 44 16.63 -10.45 -61.44
CA THR A 44 17.95 -9.99 -60.95
C THR A 44 18.98 -9.75 -62.04
N THR A 45 18.86 -10.41 -63.20
CA THR A 45 19.91 -10.42 -64.24
C THR A 45 19.99 -9.10 -65.01
N LYS A 46 18.84 -8.46 -65.28
CA LYS A 46 18.79 -7.16 -65.96
C LYS A 46 19.33 -6.02 -65.09
N LEU A 47 19.01 -6.05 -63.78
CA LEU A 47 19.48 -5.08 -62.78
C LEU A 47 20.99 -5.19 -62.51
N GLU A 48 21.56 -6.39 -62.60
CA GLU A 48 23.01 -6.60 -62.48
C GLU A 48 23.79 -6.03 -63.67
N TYR A 49 23.28 -6.16 -64.89
CA TYR A 49 23.89 -5.59 -66.08
C TYR A 49 23.90 -4.05 -66.01
N GLU A 50 22.78 -3.45 -65.58
CA GLU A 50 22.64 -2.00 -65.48
C GLU A 50 23.51 -1.41 -64.36
N ASN A 51 23.64 -2.09 -63.21
CA ASN A 51 24.56 -1.70 -62.14
C ASN A 51 26.03 -1.76 -62.58
N ARG A 52 26.42 -2.80 -63.34
CA ARG A 52 27.78 -2.92 -63.87
C ARG A 52 28.10 -1.79 -64.86
N SER A 53 27.17 -1.49 -65.78
CA SER A 53 27.34 -0.38 -66.74
C SER A 53 27.50 0.99 -66.06
N LEU A 54 26.79 1.23 -64.95
CA LEU A 54 26.91 2.48 -64.18
C LEU A 54 28.21 2.55 -63.38
N GLN A 55 28.68 1.44 -62.81
CA GLN A 55 29.97 1.39 -62.11
C GLN A 55 31.15 1.62 -63.06
N ASP A 56 31.13 1.06 -64.27
CA ASP A 56 32.18 1.29 -65.27
C ASP A 56 32.25 2.76 -65.69
N ARG A 57 31.09 3.43 -65.84
CA ARG A 57 31.02 4.88 -66.12
C ARG A 57 31.53 5.72 -64.93
N LEU A 58 31.21 5.33 -63.69
CA LEU A 58 31.67 6.02 -62.49
C LEU A 58 33.20 5.99 -62.41
N SER A 59 33.81 4.81 -62.56
CA SER A 59 35.26 4.67 -62.53
C SER A 59 35.98 5.46 -63.64
N SER A 60 35.39 5.55 -64.83
CA SER A 60 35.92 6.39 -65.91
C SER A 60 35.94 7.88 -65.53
N TYR A 61 34.86 8.38 -64.91
CA TYR A 61 34.79 9.79 -64.50
C TYR A 61 35.66 10.11 -63.27
N GLU A 62 35.86 9.16 -62.35
CA GLU A 62 36.78 9.32 -61.22
C GLU A 62 38.25 9.38 -61.67
N LEU A 63 38.61 8.66 -62.74
CA LEU A 63 39.93 8.75 -63.35
C LEU A 63 40.13 10.13 -64.00
N GLU A 64 39.16 10.60 -64.81
CA GLU A 64 39.17 11.96 -65.38
C GLU A 64 39.28 13.04 -64.28
N ARG A 65 38.57 12.89 -63.15
CA ARG A 65 38.65 13.80 -61.97
C ARG A 65 40.08 13.88 -61.44
N THR A 66 40.76 12.75 -61.38
CA THR A 66 42.10 12.66 -60.81
C THR A 66 43.14 13.26 -61.76
N GLU A 67 43.01 13.04 -63.07
CA GLU A 67 43.88 13.65 -64.08
C GLU A 67 43.70 15.17 -64.17
N MET A 68 42.45 15.66 -64.16
CA MET A 68 42.16 17.10 -64.13
C MET A 68 42.69 17.79 -62.87
N LYS A 69 42.60 17.15 -61.69
CA LYS A 69 43.18 17.71 -60.44
C LYS A 69 44.69 17.85 -60.53
N ARG A 70 45.39 16.88 -61.14
CA ARG A 70 46.85 16.96 -61.35
C ARG A 70 47.22 18.03 -62.37
N GLU A 71 46.47 18.16 -63.46
CA GLU A 71 46.72 19.18 -64.48
C GLU A 71 46.51 20.60 -63.90
N ILE A 72 45.50 20.77 -63.03
CA ILE A 72 45.26 22.01 -62.28
C ILE A 72 46.38 22.29 -61.27
N GLU A 73 46.80 21.29 -60.47
CA GLU A 73 47.94 21.45 -59.56
C GLU A 73 49.23 21.80 -60.30
N TRP A 74 49.48 21.21 -61.48
CA TRP A 74 50.64 21.52 -62.32
C TRP A 74 50.60 22.94 -62.88
N MET A 75 49.47 23.37 -63.46
CA MET A 75 49.30 24.76 -63.93
C MET A 75 49.41 25.78 -62.77
N GLN A 76 48.93 25.42 -61.58
CA GLN A 76 49.07 26.25 -60.38
C GLN A 76 50.52 26.35 -59.91
N GLN A 77 51.29 25.25 -59.96
CA GLN A 77 52.73 25.26 -59.68
C GLN A 77 53.51 26.10 -60.71
N GLU A 78 53.17 26.03 -62.00
CA GLU A 78 53.82 26.85 -63.05
C GLU A 78 53.46 28.34 -62.93
N LEU A 79 52.23 28.64 -62.50
CA LEU A 79 51.82 30.01 -62.13
C LEU A 79 52.60 30.53 -60.92
N GLU A 80 52.82 29.70 -59.90
CA GLU A 80 53.62 30.05 -58.70
C GLU A 80 55.10 30.27 -59.07
N GLN A 81 55.65 29.50 -60.02
CA GLN A 81 57.02 29.68 -60.54
C GLN A 81 57.18 30.95 -61.39
N GLN A 82 56.23 31.24 -62.28
CA GLN A 82 56.22 32.47 -63.10
C GLN A 82 56.05 33.73 -62.23
N LYS A 83 55.34 33.64 -61.10
CA LYS A 83 55.21 34.73 -60.12
C LYS A 83 56.49 34.97 -59.30
N ASN A 84 57.41 34.01 -59.26
CA ASN A 84 58.64 34.06 -58.45
C ASN A 84 59.93 34.32 -59.27
N LEU A 85 59.83 34.66 -60.56
CA LEU A 85 60.98 35.12 -61.37
C LEU A 85 61.37 36.57 -60.99
N PRO A 86 62.61 36.85 -60.59
CA PRO A 86 63.02 38.19 -60.19
C PRO A 86 63.14 39.12 -61.42
N LEU A 87 62.54 40.31 -61.35
CA LEU A 87 62.98 41.45 -62.17
C LEU A 87 64.41 41.81 -61.72
N SER A 88 65.37 41.73 -62.64
CA SER A 88 66.79 42.09 -62.46
C SER A 88 66.92 43.45 -61.72
N THR A 89 67.85 43.70 -60.78
CA THR A 89 69.28 43.34 -60.68
C THR A 89 69.84 43.55 -59.24
N THR A 90 70.75 42.65 -58.86
CA THR A 90 72.00 42.79 -58.05
C THR A 90 72.01 42.97 -56.51
N ASN A 91 72.56 41.91 -55.88
CA ASN A 91 73.54 41.78 -54.77
C ASN A 91 73.21 42.24 -53.34
N ASP A 92 72.88 41.28 -52.46
CA ASP A 92 73.75 40.82 -51.37
C ASP A 92 73.21 39.51 -50.74
N GLN A 93 74.00 38.43 -50.75
CA GLN A 93 73.53 37.03 -50.66
C GLN A 93 73.63 36.38 -49.28
N THR A 94 74.13 37.04 -48.25
CA THR A 94 74.51 36.36 -46.99
C THR A 94 73.48 36.44 -45.86
N GLU A 95 72.52 37.37 -45.91
CA GLU A 95 71.42 37.47 -44.91
C GLU A 95 70.18 36.63 -45.28
N GLN A 96 69.99 36.36 -46.59
CA GLN A 96 68.84 35.60 -47.08
C GLN A 96 68.98 34.10 -46.83
N GLU A 97 70.19 33.52 -46.88
CA GLU A 97 70.38 32.08 -46.64
C GLU A 97 70.07 31.69 -45.19
N GLN A 98 70.39 32.54 -44.20
CA GLN A 98 70.06 32.29 -42.79
C GLN A 98 68.56 32.45 -42.47
N GLN A 99 67.85 33.35 -43.16
CA GLN A 99 66.39 33.45 -43.06
C GLN A 99 65.69 32.28 -43.78
N TYR A 100 66.25 31.79 -44.87
CA TYR A 100 65.69 30.70 -45.66
C TYR A 100 65.77 29.35 -44.92
N GLU A 101 66.90 29.05 -44.26
CA GLU A 101 67.02 27.85 -43.41
C GLU A 101 66.09 27.89 -42.18
N LEU A 102 65.89 29.05 -41.55
CA LEU A 102 64.99 29.19 -40.42
C LEU A 102 63.51 28.97 -40.81
N ILE A 103 63.14 29.39 -42.03
CA ILE A 103 61.79 29.19 -42.58
C ILE A 103 61.60 27.74 -43.04
N LEU A 104 62.62 27.10 -43.62
CA LEU A 104 62.60 25.69 -43.98
C LEU A 104 62.46 24.78 -42.76
N ASN A 105 63.21 25.04 -41.68
CA ASN A 105 63.08 24.28 -40.43
C ASN A 105 61.72 24.48 -39.74
N LYS A 106 61.17 25.71 -39.74
CA LYS A 106 59.80 25.96 -39.23
C LYS A 106 58.71 25.33 -40.09
N LYS A 107 58.93 25.21 -41.41
CA LYS A 107 58.01 24.52 -42.32
C LYS A 107 58.10 22.99 -42.19
N GLN A 108 59.30 22.44 -42.02
CA GLN A 108 59.51 21.00 -41.78
C GLN A 108 58.84 20.57 -40.46
N GLN A 109 59.05 21.34 -39.38
CA GLN A 109 58.41 21.12 -38.08
C GLN A 109 56.87 21.22 -38.16
N ARG A 110 56.34 22.16 -38.96
CA ARG A 110 54.90 22.32 -39.14
C ARG A 110 54.27 21.22 -40.00
N ILE A 111 55.02 20.68 -40.96
CA ILE A 111 54.61 19.52 -41.76
C ILE A 111 54.59 18.26 -40.90
N GLU A 112 55.59 18.04 -40.05
CA GLU A 112 55.62 16.90 -39.12
C GLU A 112 54.47 16.96 -38.09
N GLU A 113 54.15 18.15 -37.56
CA GLU A 113 52.98 18.39 -36.69
C GLU A 113 51.65 18.12 -37.41
N LEU A 114 51.53 18.52 -38.69
CA LEU A 114 50.31 18.33 -39.48
C LEU A 114 50.16 16.88 -39.95
N GLU A 115 51.25 16.20 -40.32
CA GLU A 115 51.23 14.76 -40.62
C GLU A 115 50.90 13.93 -39.38
N GLN A 116 51.36 14.35 -38.19
CA GLN A 116 50.98 13.72 -36.93
C GLN A 116 49.49 13.96 -36.60
N ALA A 117 48.98 15.18 -36.78
CA ALA A 117 47.56 15.49 -36.60
C ALA A 117 46.66 14.75 -37.62
N VAL A 118 47.12 14.56 -38.85
CA VAL A 118 46.41 13.78 -39.88
C VAL A 118 46.47 12.28 -39.57
N ARG A 119 47.62 11.75 -39.11
CA ARG A 119 47.73 10.35 -38.65
C ARG A 119 46.81 10.08 -37.45
N GLU A 120 46.76 11.00 -36.48
CA GLU A 120 45.87 10.92 -35.31
C GLU A 120 44.39 11.04 -35.70
N SER A 121 44.04 11.95 -36.63
CA SER A 121 42.68 12.09 -37.17
C SER A 121 42.25 10.86 -37.98
N LEU A 122 43.14 10.29 -38.80
CA LEU A 122 42.88 9.09 -39.58
C LEU A 122 42.70 7.89 -38.64
N GLN A 123 43.52 7.77 -37.60
CA GLN A 123 43.41 6.72 -36.58
C GLN A 123 42.08 6.82 -35.81
N ILE A 124 41.68 8.03 -35.37
CA ILE A 124 40.39 8.26 -34.69
C ILE A 124 39.20 7.94 -35.60
N THR A 125 39.30 8.24 -36.89
CA THR A 125 38.20 8.01 -37.85
C THR A 125 38.08 6.53 -38.20
N THR A 126 39.21 5.85 -38.41
CA THR A 126 39.24 4.39 -38.66
C THR A 126 38.80 3.61 -37.42
N GLU A 127 39.19 4.05 -36.22
CA GLU A 127 38.73 3.48 -34.95
C GLU A 127 37.23 3.74 -34.70
N ARG A 128 36.70 4.91 -35.06
CA ARG A 128 35.25 5.22 -35.00
C ARG A 128 34.44 4.39 -36.00
N GLU A 129 34.88 4.26 -37.24
CA GLU A 129 34.20 3.45 -38.26
C GLU A 129 34.27 1.96 -37.92
N TYR A 130 35.42 1.49 -37.41
CA TYR A 130 35.54 0.13 -36.90
C TYR A 130 34.64 -0.11 -35.69
N ALA A 131 34.58 0.82 -34.72
CA ALA A 131 33.70 0.73 -33.56
C ALA A 131 32.21 0.72 -33.96
N MET A 132 31.78 1.61 -34.87
CA MET A 132 30.40 1.63 -35.37
C MET A 132 30.05 0.36 -36.13
N THR A 133 30.97 -0.16 -36.96
CA THR A 133 30.76 -1.41 -37.71
C THR A 133 30.68 -2.62 -36.76
N GLN A 134 31.51 -2.65 -35.70
CA GLN A 134 31.45 -3.68 -34.66
C GLN A 134 30.16 -3.59 -33.84
N GLN A 135 29.67 -2.38 -33.56
CA GLN A 135 28.42 -2.17 -32.84
C GLN A 135 27.19 -2.54 -33.68
N LYS A 136 27.20 -2.22 -34.98
CA LYS A 136 26.15 -2.62 -35.93
C LYS A 136 26.07 -4.14 -36.08
N ARG A 137 27.21 -4.83 -36.26
CA ARG A 137 27.26 -6.31 -36.30
C ARG A 137 26.75 -6.96 -35.01
N LYS A 138 27.01 -6.32 -33.86
CA LYS A 138 26.53 -6.78 -32.56
C LYS A 138 25.01 -6.66 -32.42
N VAL A 139 24.42 -5.60 -32.97
CA VAL A 139 22.95 -5.39 -33.00
C VAL A 139 22.29 -6.40 -33.94
N GLU A 140 22.81 -6.57 -35.17
CA GLU A 140 22.32 -7.56 -36.14
C GLU A 140 22.40 -9.01 -35.62
N ASN A 141 23.45 -9.34 -34.86
CA ASN A 141 23.59 -10.66 -34.25
C ASN A 141 22.57 -10.89 -33.12
N LEU A 142 22.27 -9.85 -32.32
CA LEU A 142 21.23 -9.93 -31.29
C LEU A 142 19.84 -10.10 -31.92
N GLU A 143 19.52 -9.39 -33.00
CA GLU A 143 18.26 -9.57 -33.74
C GLU A 143 18.10 -11.00 -34.25
N LYS A 144 19.18 -11.59 -34.79
CA LYS A 144 19.18 -12.98 -35.24
C LYS A 144 18.96 -13.96 -34.09
N GLN A 145 19.57 -13.72 -32.92
CA GLN A 145 19.40 -14.55 -31.72
C GLN A 145 17.97 -14.46 -31.17
N ILE A 146 17.41 -13.26 -31.09
CA ILE A 146 16.01 -13.01 -30.69
C ILE A 146 15.06 -13.79 -31.61
N LYS A 147 15.25 -13.72 -32.93
CA LYS A 147 14.41 -14.41 -33.90
C LYS A 147 14.50 -15.94 -33.79
N THR A 148 15.70 -16.47 -33.55
CA THR A 148 15.89 -17.91 -33.31
C THR A 148 15.17 -18.38 -32.05
N LEU A 149 15.33 -17.66 -30.93
CA LEU A 149 14.68 -17.99 -29.66
C LEU A 149 13.15 -17.88 -29.75
N GLN A 150 12.62 -16.90 -30.49
CA GLN A 150 11.19 -16.78 -30.75
C GLN A 150 10.63 -17.99 -31.48
N ASN A 151 11.30 -18.41 -32.57
CA ASN A 151 10.88 -19.60 -33.33
C ASN A 151 10.99 -20.88 -32.50
N GLU A 152 11.99 -21.00 -31.64
CA GLU A 152 12.20 -22.16 -30.77
C GLU A 152 11.11 -22.25 -29.68
N ILE A 153 10.76 -21.11 -29.06
CA ILE A 153 9.64 -21.03 -28.10
C ILE A 153 8.31 -21.37 -28.77
N GLU A 154 8.08 -20.90 -29.99
CA GLU A 154 6.86 -21.16 -30.75
C GLU A 154 6.73 -22.65 -31.12
N HIS A 155 7.83 -23.28 -31.56
CA HIS A 155 7.89 -24.71 -31.84
C HIS A 155 7.60 -25.57 -30.59
N LEU A 156 8.24 -25.25 -29.45
CA LEU A 156 8.06 -25.99 -28.19
C LEU A 156 6.64 -25.87 -27.62
N ARG A 157 5.97 -24.73 -27.86
CA ARG A 157 4.55 -24.54 -27.51
C ARG A 157 3.60 -25.40 -28.33
N THR A 158 3.98 -25.76 -29.56
CA THR A 158 3.14 -26.59 -30.45
C THR A 158 3.27 -28.09 -30.22
N GLU A 159 4.37 -28.57 -29.63
CA GLU A 159 4.66 -30.02 -29.56
C GLU A 159 4.25 -30.74 -28.25
N ASN A 160 4.20 -30.11 -27.05
CA ASN A 160 3.58 -30.70 -25.85
C ASN A 160 3.57 -29.78 -24.60
N ASN A 161 2.55 -29.92 -23.74
CA ASN A 161 2.31 -29.09 -22.53
C ASN A 161 3.19 -29.39 -21.30
N GLU A 162 4.05 -30.42 -21.32
CA GLU A 162 4.87 -30.81 -20.15
C GLU A 162 6.24 -30.08 -20.06
N GLN A 163 6.56 -29.19 -21.02
CA GLN A 163 7.87 -28.51 -21.09
C GLN A 163 7.86 -27.06 -20.57
N SER A 164 6.95 -26.71 -19.66
CA SER A 164 6.79 -25.34 -19.14
C SER A 164 8.07 -24.74 -18.56
N GLN A 165 8.95 -25.56 -17.94
CA GLN A 165 10.24 -25.10 -17.42
C GLN A 165 11.25 -24.69 -18.50
N ILE A 166 11.27 -25.39 -19.65
CA ILE A 166 12.19 -25.09 -20.75
C ILE A 166 11.73 -23.82 -21.48
N ILE A 167 10.41 -23.68 -21.69
CA ILE A 167 9.81 -22.49 -22.28
C ILE A 167 10.11 -21.25 -21.43
N LEU A 168 9.97 -21.35 -20.10
CA LEU A 168 10.32 -20.28 -19.16
C LEU A 168 11.80 -19.88 -19.25
N GLN A 169 12.71 -20.85 -19.37
CA GLN A 169 14.14 -20.60 -19.48
C GLN A 169 14.51 -19.91 -20.81
N LEU A 170 13.91 -20.33 -21.92
CA LEU A 170 14.10 -19.70 -23.23
C LEU A 170 13.46 -18.31 -23.30
N GLN A 171 12.32 -18.09 -22.62
CA GLN A 171 11.70 -16.77 -22.50
C GLN A 171 12.56 -15.80 -21.68
N PHE A 172 13.24 -16.28 -20.63
CA PHE A 172 14.23 -15.48 -19.90
C PHE A 172 15.40 -15.08 -20.81
N GLU A 173 15.95 -16.03 -21.56
CA GLU A 173 17.03 -15.73 -22.49
C GLU A 173 16.59 -14.74 -23.58
N LEU A 174 15.37 -14.89 -24.12
CA LEU A 174 14.78 -13.96 -25.07
C LEU A 174 14.68 -12.54 -24.49
N ASN A 175 14.18 -12.39 -23.25
CA ASN A 175 14.03 -11.09 -22.60
C ASN A 175 15.39 -10.43 -22.29
N GLU A 176 16.40 -11.20 -21.86
CA GLU A 176 17.76 -10.70 -21.68
C GLU A 176 18.37 -10.21 -23.00
N ARG A 177 18.17 -10.96 -24.11
CA ARG A 177 18.63 -10.53 -25.44
C ARG A 177 17.92 -9.27 -25.93
N LYS A 178 16.61 -9.13 -25.67
CA LYS A 178 15.85 -7.91 -25.94
C LYS A 178 16.37 -6.71 -25.13
N ARG A 179 16.63 -6.87 -23.83
CA ARG A 179 17.18 -5.80 -22.98
C ARG A 179 18.57 -5.35 -23.44
N GLN A 180 19.42 -6.30 -23.85
CA GLN A 180 20.73 -6.00 -24.42
C GLN A 180 20.65 -5.28 -25.76
N TYR A 181 19.63 -5.57 -26.57
CA TYR A 181 19.36 -4.87 -27.82
C TYR A 181 18.94 -3.41 -27.56
N GLU A 182 17.98 -3.19 -26.65
CA GLU A 182 17.50 -1.85 -26.27
C GLU A 182 18.61 -0.97 -25.68
N GLN A 183 19.38 -1.49 -24.73
CA GLN A 183 20.51 -0.75 -24.13
C GLN A 183 21.53 -0.32 -25.18
N ARG A 184 21.86 -1.20 -26.13
CA ARG A 184 22.82 -0.88 -27.19
C ARG A 184 22.28 0.12 -28.21
N LEU A 185 20.96 0.10 -28.46
CA LEU A 185 20.29 1.07 -29.30
C LEU A 185 20.28 2.46 -28.63
N GLU A 186 20.01 2.53 -27.32
CA GLU A 186 20.08 3.77 -26.53
C GLU A 186 21.50 4.35 -26.49
N GLU A 187 22.53 3.51 -26.34
CA GLU A 187 23.93 3.93 -26.41
C GLU A 187 24.29 4.54 -27.77
N GLN A 188 23.79 3.96 -28.88
CA GLN A 188 24.00 4.51 -30.22
C GLN A 188 23.33 5.88 -30.38
N ILE A 189 22.10 6.04 -29.88
CA ILE A 189 21.37 7.32 -29.92
C ILE A 189 22.12 8.37 -29.10
N LYS A 190 22.57 8.03 -27.89
CA LYS A 190 23.31 8.95 -27.02
C LYS A 190 24.64 9.40 -27.64
N HIS A 191 25.34 8.50 -28.32
CA HIS A 191 26.57 8.85 -29.05
C HIS A 191 26.30 9.80 -30.22
N LEU A 192 25.23 9.57 -30.98
CA LEU A 192 24.80 10.46 -32.07
C LEU A 192 24.39 11.84 -31.53
N ASP A 193 23.53 11.88 -30.50
CA ASP A 193 23.07 13.14 -29.90
C ASP A 193 24.23 13.97 -29.32
N ASN A 194 25.20 13.33 -28.66
CA ASN A 194 26.40 14.04 -28.16
C ASN A 194 27.23 14.65 -29.30
N ALA A 195 27.34 13.96 -30.45
CA ALA A 195 28.04 14.50 -31.62
C ALA A 195 27.28 15.69 -32.22
N PHE A 196 25.94 15.64 -32.26
CA PHE A 196 25.09 16.74 -32.69
C PHE A 196 25.21 17.96 -31.77
N ILE A 197 25.16 17.75 -30.44
CA ILE A 197 25.31 18.82 -29.44
C ILE A 197 26.67 19.51 -29.60
N SER A 198 27.75 18.74 -29.70
CA SER A 198 29.09 19.30 -29.89
C SER A 198 29.21 20.15 -31.17
N GLN A 199 28.58 19.72 -32.26
CA GLN A 199 28.59 20.48 -33.51
C GLN A 199 27.70 21.73 -33.44
N GLN A 200 26.56 21.64 -32.75
CA GLN A 200 25.67 22.76 -32.48
C GLN A 200 26.35 23.85 -31.64
N GLU A 201 27.05 23.46 -30.57
CA GLU A 201 27.82 24.39 -29.72
C GLU A 201 28.89 25.13 -30.51
N LYS A 202 29.57 24.45 -31.44
CA LYS A 202 30.57 25.08 -32.32
C LYS A 202 29.97 26.14 -33.24
N ILE A 203 28.82 25.85 -33.86
CA ILE A 203 28.12 26.80 -34.73
C ILE A 203 27.60 28.01 -33.92
N LEU A 204 27.10 27.78 -32.71
CA LEU A 204 26.64 28.85 -31.81
C LEU A 204 27.80 29.75 -31.34
N ALA A 205 28.97 29.18 -31.08
CA ALA A 205 30.17 29.94 -30.73
C ALA A 205 30.63 30.83 -31.91
N GLU A 206 30.66 30.30 -33.14
CA GLU A 206 31.00 31.06 -34.34
C GLU A 206 29.98 32.18 -34.61
N LEU A 207 28.68 31.92 -34.40
CA LEU A 207 27.64 32.96 -34.48
C LEU A 207 27.86 34.08 -33.48
N SER A 208 28.20 33.75 -32.23
CA SER A 208 28.50 34.73 -31.19
C SER A 208 29.73 35.58 -31.53
N GLU A 209 30.75 34.99 -32.14
CA GLU A 209 31.96 35.72 -32.56
C GLU A 209 31.64 36.71 -33.67
N LYS A 210 30.82 36.31 -34.67
CA LYS A 210 30.38 37.19 -35.76
C LYS A 210 29.50 38.33 -35.26
N ASP A 211 28.64 38.08 -34.27
CA ASP A 211 27.83 39.12 -33.63
C ASP A 211 28.68 40.15 -32.88
N SER A 212 29.74 39.71 -32.19
CA SER A 212 30.71 40.62 -31.59
C SER A 212 31.44 41.46 -32.63
N GLN A 213 31.88 40.86 -33.74
CA GLN A 213 32.56 41.56 -34.83
C GLN A 213 31.66 42.62 -35.50
N ILE A 214 30.37 42.31 -35.68
CA ILE A 214 29.39 43.27 -36.20
C ILE A 214 29.18 44.41 -35.20
N ALA A 215 29.01 44.11 -33.91
CA ALA A 215 28.82 45.12 -32.87
C ALA A 215 30.01 46.08 -32.76
N ASP A 216 31.24 45.55 -32.77
CA ASP A 216 32.48 46.34 -32.75
C ASP A 216 32.58 47.23 -34.00
N LEU A 217 32.26 46.65 -35.16
CA LEU A 217 32.19 47.38 -36.43
C LEU A 217 31.03 48.35 -36.48
N GLU A 218 29.99 48.31 -35.64
CA GLU A 218 28.91 49.30 -35.56
C GLU A 218 29.22 50.42 -34.55
N MET A 219 30.11 50.17 -33.58
CA MET A 219 30.55 51.17 -32.60
C MET A 219 31.71 52.06 -33.10
N ASP A 220 32.60 51.58 -33.97
CA ASP A 220 33.75 52.38 -34.45
C ASP A 220 33.37 53.40 -35.55
N ARG A 221 33.15 54.67 -35.19
CA ARG A 221 32.75 55.76 -36.12
C ARG A 221 33.92 56.55 -36.73
N THR A 222 35.17 56.19 -36.46
CA THR A 222 36.29 57.12 -36.67
C THR A 222 37.44 56.62 -37.57
N SER A 223 37.48 55.34 -37.96
CA SER A 223 38.71 54.76 -38.55
C SER A 223 38.58 54.15 -39.97
N ILE A 224 37.36 53.89 -40.49
CA ILE A 224 37.15 53.19 -41.78
C ILE A 224 36.13 53.96 -42.65
N GLY A 225 36.46 54.19 -43.93
CA GLY A 225 35.56 54.85 -44.88
C GLY A 225 34.20 54.15 -44.99
N ALA A 226 33.11 54.93 -44.95
CA ALA A 226 31.73 54.44 -44.79
C ALA A 226 31.33 53.32 -45.78
N SER A 227 31.86 53.34 -47.01
CA SER A 227 31.59 52.32 -48.03
C SER A 227 32.23 50.96 -47.73
N ASN A 228 33.44 50.92 -47.16
CA ASN A 228 34.13 49.66 -46.83
C ASN A 228 33.54 48.99 -45.58
N ARG A 229 33.07 49.81 -44.64
CA ARG A 229 32.39 49.34 -43.43
C ARG A 229 31.04 48.68 -43.77
N ALA A 230 30.23 49.32 -44.61
CA ALA A 230 28.96 48.77 -45.07
C ALA A 230 29.15 47.42 -45.79
N ASN A 231 30.12 47.33 -46.71
CA ASN A 231 30.42 46.09 -47.42
C ASN A 231 30.91 44.96 -46.49
N THR A 232 31.67 45.29 -45.43
CA THR A 232 32.15 44.30 -44.46
C THR A 232 31.04 43.78 -43.56
N ILE A 233 30.14 44.67 -43.11
CA ILE A 233 28.95 44.30 -42.33
C ILE A 233 27.99 43.45 -43.18
N GLU A 234 27.80 43.79 -44.45
CA GLU A 234 26.98 43.00 -45.38
C GLU A 234 27.57 41.59 -45.60
N ARG A 235 28.90 41.48 -45.72
CA ARG A 235 29.59 40.18 -45.79
C ARG A 235 29.39 39.35 -44.52
N LEU A 236 29.58 39.95 -43.34
CA LEU A 236 29.41 39.26 -42.06
C LEU A 236 27.96 38.83 -41.81
N ASN A 237 26.98 39.64 -42.22
CA ASN A 237 25.56 39.27 -42.18
C ASN A 237 25.24 38.10 -43.12
N THR A 238 25.87 38.06 -44.31
CA THR A 238 25.72 36.95 -45.25
C THR A 238 26.31 35.65 -44.68
N GLU A 239 27.48 35.71 -44.05
CA GLU A 239 28.12 34.59 -43.33
C GLU A 239 27.25 34.12 -42.15
N LYS A 240 26.68 35.04 -41.37
CA LYS A 240 25.74 34.74 -40.27
C LYS A 240 24.50 34.01 -40.78
N GLN A 241 23.96 34.43 -41.92
CA GLN A 241 22.79 33.80 -42.52
C GLN A 241 23.10 32.39 -43.05
N GLN A 242 24.32 32.15 -43.56
CA GLN A 242 24.78 30.80 -43.90
C GLN A 242 24.89 29.90 -42.66
N LEU A 243 25.46 30.38 -41.56
CA LEU A 243 25.54 29.64 -40.30
C LEU A 243 24.15 29.34 -39.71
N HIS A 244 23.20 30.28 -39.79
CA HIS A 244 21.81 30.03 -39.39
C HIS A 244 21.12 28.96 -40.24
N ASN A 245 21.37 28.95 -41.56
CA ASN A 245 20.85 27.92 -42.45
C ASN A 245 21.45 26.54 -42.14
N GLN A 246 22.75 26.48 -41.86
CA GLN A 246 23.41 25.24 -41.41
C GLN A 246 22.86 24.73 -40.09
N LEU A 247 22.62 25.60 -39.11
CA LEU A 247 22.00 25.23 -37.83
C LEU A 247 20.58 24.68 -38.04
N LYS A 248 19.82 25.28 -38.96
CA LYS A 248 18.48 24.82 -39.32
C LYS A 248 18.49 23.45 -39.99
N GLU A 249 19.36 23.23 -40.98
CA GLU A 249 19.55 21.92 -41.62
C GLU A 249 19.97 20.85 -40.60
N LEU A 250 20.91 21.18 -39.71
CA LEU A 250 21.40 20.26 -38.66
C LEU A 250 20.27 19.86 -37.70
N THR A 251 19.38 20.80 -37.36
CA THR A 251 18.20 20.57 -36.53
C THR A 251 17.14 19.73 -37.26
N GLU A 252 16.92 19.97 -38.56
CA GLU A 252 15.99 19.20 -39.39
C GLU A 252 16.48 17.75 -39.61
N ILE A 253 17.79 17.56 -39.81
CA ILE A 253 18.41 16.23 -39.90
C ILE A 253 18.25 15.48 -38.58
N ARG A 254 18.51 16.13 -37.44
CA ARG A 254 18.32 15.55 -36.10
C ARG A 254 16.86 15.12 -35.88
N MET A 255 15.89 15.98 -36.24
CA MET A 255 14.46 15.67 -36.17
C MET A 255 14.06 14.48 -37.05
N LYS A 256 14.57 14.40 -38.29
CA LYS A 256 14.31 13.25 -39.18
C LYS A 256 14.90 11.95 -38.66
N ILE A 257 16.11 11.97 -38.09
CA ILE A 257 16.73 10.78 -37.50
C ILE A 257 15.92 10.29 -36.31
N ILE A 258 15.51 11.19 -35.41
CA ILE A 258 14.67 10.89 -34.25
C ILE A 258 13.30 10.35 -34.69
N GLN A 259 12.65 10.98 -35.68
CA GLN A 259 11.36 10.52 -36.21
C GLN A 259 11.45 9.13 -36.85
N ASN A 260 12.48 8.87 -37.67
CA ASN A 260 12.68 7.54 -38.26
C ASN A 260 12.94 6.47 -37.19
N HIS A 261 13.68 6.80 -36.13
CA HIS A 261 13.96 5.88 -35.02
C HIS A 261 12.73 5.63 -34.13
N MET A 262 11.93 6.66 -33.86
CA MET A 262 10.63 6.52 -33.18
C MET A 262 9.66 5.68 -34.01
N ALA A 263 9.62 5.86 -35.33
CA ALA A 263 8.79 5.06 -36.23
C ALA A 263 9.19 3.57 -36.21
N SER A 264 10.49 3.24 -36.23
CA SER A 264 10.96 1.86 -36.10
C SER A 264 10.67 1.24 -34.72
N LYS A 265 10.74 2.04 -33.64
CA LYS A 265 10.37 1.61 -32.29
C LYS A 265 8.87 1.34 -32.18
N GLN A 266 8.05 2.19 -32.79
CA GLN A 266 6.60 2.08 -32.80
C GLN A 266 6.11 0.92 -33.68
N GLU A 267 6.75 0.66 -34.82
CA GLU A 267 6.48 -0.52 -35.64
C GLU A 267 6.85 -1.84 -34.92
N TYR A 268 7.85 -1.81 -34.04
CA TYR A 268 8.23 -2.94 -33.18
C TYR A 268 7.25 -3.14 -32.01
N GLU A 269 6.85 -2.05 -31.33
CA GLU A 269 5.82 -2.07 -30.28
C GLU A 269 4.44 -2.49 -30.82
N ASP A 270 4.10 -2.13 -32.06
CA ASP A 270 2.84 -2.54 -32.71
C ASP A 270 2.87 -4.01 -33.18
N LYS A 271 4.04 -4.55 -33.56
CA LYS A 271 4.23 -6.00 -33.75
C LYS A 271 4.17 -6.78 -32.44
N GLU A 272 4.57 -6.18 -31.31
CA GLU A 272 4.46 -6.79 -29.99
C GLU A 272 2.99 -6.85 -29.50
N LYS A 273 2.16 -5.87 -29.86
CA LYS A 273 0.69 -5.91 -29.63
C LYS A 273 0.00 -7.03 -30.42
N LEU A 274 0.49 -7.37 -31.62
CA LEU A 274 -0.04 -8.46 -32.44
C LEU A 274 0.26 -9.87 -31.90
N VAL A 275 1.21 -10.00 -30.96
CA VAL A 275 1.52 -11.27 -30.27
C VAL A 275 0.82 -11.37 -28.90
N SER A 276 0.10 -10.33 -28.47
CA SER A 276 -0.76 -10.42 -27.30
C SER A 276 -2.08 -11.09 -27.68
N PHE A 277 -2.27 -12.38 -27.33
CA PHE A 277 -3.48 -12.88 -26.65
C PHE A 277 -3.37 -14.38 -26.27
N SER A 278 -3.75 -14.63 -25.01
CA SER A 278 -4.12 -15.88 -24.31
C SER A 278 -3.05 -16.69 -23.54
N PRO A 279 -3.43 -17.28 -22.38
CA PRO A 279 -2.69 -17.14 -21.13
C PRO A 279 -2.28 -18.49 -20.51
N ILE A 280 -0.99 -18.78 -20.36
CA ILE A 280 -0.52 -19.84 -19.45
C ILE A 280 0.89 -19.47 -18.94
N LEU A 281 0.95 -18.50 -18.04
CA LEU A 281 2.04 -18.31 -17.07
C LEU A 281 1.37 -17.73 -15.84
N ASP A 282 1.29 -18.51 -14.76
CA ASP A 282 0.66 -18.07 -13.52
C ASP A 282 1.35 -16.80 -13.02
N MET A 283 0.58 -15.72 -12.92
CA MET A 283 1.08 -14.45 -12.42
C MET A 283 1.43 -14.59 -10.94
N PRO A 284 2.59 -14.08 -10.48
CA PRO A 284 3.02 -14.19 -9.09
C PRO A 284 1.97 -13.74 -8.09
N ARG A 285 1.80 -14.53 -7.03
CA ARG A 285 1.00 -14.17 -5.87
C ARG A 285 1.86 -13.40 -4.88
N ILE A 286 1.40 -12.21 -4.48
CA ILE A 286 2.18 -11.28 -3.67
C ILE A 286 1.44 -10.97 -2.37
N ALA A 287 2.09 -11.24 -1.24
CA ALA A 287 1.59 -10.83 0.07
C ALA A 287 2.33 -9.56 0.54
N ILE A 288 1.56 -8.50 0.76
CA ILE A 288 2.06 -7.23 1.30
C ILE A 288 1.76 -7.18 2.80
N LEU A 289 2.76 -6.94 3.65
CA LEU A 289 2.58 -6.77 5.09
C LEU A 289 2.80 -5.29 5.45
N HIS A 290 1.81 -4.68 6.11
CA HIS A 290 1.83 -3.28 6.55
C HIS A 290 1.31 -3.14 7.98
N PRO A 291 1.97 -2.41 8.91
CA PRO A 291 1.60 -2.43 10.33
C PRO A 291 0.15 -2.02 10.65
N ASP A 292 -0.31 -0.84 10.22
CA ASP A 292 -1.66 -0.34 10.48
C ASP A 292 -2.14 0.52 9.28
N LEU A 293 -3.38 0.35 8.81
CA LEU A 293 -4.03 1.16 7.77
C LEU A 293 -5.10 2.10 8.37
N GLY A 294 -5.13 3.38 7.97
CA GLY A 294 -6.15 4.39 8.31
C GLY A 294 -5.68 5.60 9.13
N ILE A 295 -4.37 5.85 9.27
CA ILE A 295 -3.78 6.82 10.22
C ILE A 295 -2.76 7.78 9.56
N GLY A 296 -2.21 7.51 8.37
CA GLY A 296 -1.09 8.29 7.82
C GLY A 296 -0.78 8.20 6.31
N GLY A 297 0.16 9.03 5.85
CA GLY A 297 0.51 9.16 4.42
C GLY A 297 1.40 8.03 3.86
N ALA A 298 2.06 7.24 4.70
CA ALA A 298 2.82 6.06 4.26
C ALA A 298 1.90 4.96 3.68
N GLU A 299 0.68 4.88 4.18
CA GLU A 299 -0.35 3.94 3.74
C GLU A 299 -0.73 4.15 2.27
N ARG A 300 -0.72 5.41 1.79
CA ARG A 300 -1.02 5.71 0.39
C ARG A 300 -0.06 5.01 -0.56
N LEU A 301 1.23 5.01 -0.22
CA LEU A 301 2.23 4.34 -1.03
C LEU A 301 1.95 2.84 -1.11
N ILE A 302 1.57 2.21 0.00
CA ILE A 302 1.30 0.76 0.03
C ILE A 302 0.08 0.42 -0.81
N VAL A 303 -0.96 1.27 -0.78
CA VAL A 303 -2.09 1.17 -1.70
C VAL A 303 -1.64 1.32 -3.15
N ASP A 304 -0.79 2.30 -3.47
CA ASP A 304 -0.26 2.49 -4.82
C ASP A 304 0.61 1.32 -5.30
N ILE A 305 1.43 0.73 -4.42
CA ILE A 305 2.19 -0.50 -4.68
C ILE A 305 1.25 -1.64 -5.03
N ALA A 306 0.20 -1.85 -4.23
CA ALA A 306 -0.76 -2.94 -4.45
C ALA A 306 -1.52 -2.75 -5.77
N LEU A 307 -1.96 -1.52 -6.08
CA LEU A 307 -2.62 -1.17 -7.33
C LEU A 307 -1.68 -1.35 -8.53
N ALA A 308 -0.41 -0.95 -8.41
CA ALA A 308 0.59 -1.09 -9.46
C ALA A 308 0.87 -2.56 -9.80
N LEU A 309 0.91 -3.43 -8.78
CA LEU A 309 1.07 -4.86 -8.97
C LEU A 309 -0.17 -5.50 -9.60
N LYS A 310 -1.38 -5.13 -9.15
CA LYS A 310 -2.63 -5.57 -9.79
C LYS A 310 -2.77 -5.06 -11.23
N PHE A 311 -2.30 -3.85 -11.54
CA PHE A 311 -2.30 -3.30 -12.90
C PHE A 311 -1.54 -4.19 -13.88
N TYR A 312 -0.47 -4.85 -13.43
CA TYR A 312 0.28 -5.82 -14.21
C TYR A 312 -0.33 -7.23 -14.19
N GLY A 313 -1.42 -7.47 -13.46
CA GLY A 313 -2.11 -8.77 -13.40
C GLY A 313 -1.65 -9.69 -12.25
N HIS A 314 -0.82 -9.21 -11.33
CA HIS A 314 -0.44 -9.97 -10.13
C HIS A 314 -1.62 -10.12 -9.18
N ASP A 315 -1.64 -11.23 -8.46
CA ASP A 315 -2.62 -11.50 -7.41
C ASP A 315 -2.06 -10.99 -6.07
N VAL A 316 -2.72 -9.98 -5.48
CA VAL A 316 -2.15 -9.18 -4.39
C VAL A 316 -3.09 -9.13 -3.20
N ASP A 317 -2.56 -9.53 -2.04
CA ASP A 317 -3.25 -9.46 -0.75
C ASP A 317 -2.45 -8.62 0.25
N ILE A 318 -3.15 -7.79 1.02
CA ILE A 318 -2.55 -6.92 2.05
C ILE A 318 -2.91 -7.48 3.42
N TYR A 319 -1.90 -7.72 4.26
CA TYR A 319 -2.03 -8.12 5.65
C TYR A 319 -1.63 -6.97 6.58
N THR A 320 -2.47 -6.68 7.57
CA THR A 320 -2.22 -5.60 8.53
C THR A 320 -2.66 -5.94 9.95
N ASN A 321 -2.10 -5.28 10.97
CA ASN A 321 -2.53 -5.45 12.35
C ASN A 321 -3.75 -4.61 12.73
N PHE A 322 -4.13 -3.63 11.90
CA PHE A 322 -5.29 -2.79 12.11
C PHE A 322 -5.72 -2.11 10.80
N HIS A 323 -7.03 -1.96 10.59
CA HIS A 323 -7.57 -1.23 9.45
C HIS A 323 -8.79 -0.41 9.91
N ASP A 324 -8.69 0.92 9.88
CA ASP A 324 -9.82 1.81 10.16
C ASP A 324 -10.64 2.07 8.89
N LYS A 325 -11.76 1.35 8.73
CA LYS A 325 -12.65 1.48 7.57
C LYS A 325 -13.26 2.89 7.39
N ARG A 326 -13.23 3.74 8.43
CA ARG A 326 -13.78 5.12 8.38
C ARG A 326 -12.75 6.14 7.91
N ARG A 327 -11.46 5.79 7.95
CA ARG A 327 -10.33 6.69 7.65
C ARG A 327 -9.34 6.08 6.65
N CYS A 328 -9.75 5.10 5.87
CA CYS A 328 -8.92 4.45 4.87
C CYS A 328 -9.18 4.98 3.44
N PHE A 329 -8.35 4.54 2.50
CA PHE A 329 -8.51 4.85 1.09
C PHE A 329 -9.66 4.02 0.48
N ASP A 330 -10.35 4.57 -0.51
CA ASP A 330 -11.51 3.92 -1.12
C ASP A 330 -11.16 2.54 -1.69
N GLU A 331 -9.96 2.39 -2.25
CA GLU A 331 -9.45 1.15 -2.85
C GLU A 331 -9.31 0.00 -1.83
N THR A 332 -9.11 0.33 -0.54
CA THR A 332 -9.05 -0.66 0.55
C THR A 332 -10.42 -0.94 1.17
N ARG A 333 -11.46 -0.19 0.78
CA ARG A 333 -12.83 -0.29 1.32
C ARG A 333 -13.83 -0.89 0.34
N ASN A 334 -13.73 -0.55 -0.95
CA ASN A 334 -14.67 -0.95 -2.00
C ASN A 334 -14.42 -2.35 -2.58
N GLY A 335 -13.51 -3.14 -1.97
CA GLY A 335 -13.15 -4.49 -2.42
C GLY A 335 -12.17 -4.53 -3.61
N GLN A 336 -11.63 -3.39 -4.06
CA GLN A 336 -10.62 -3.36 -5.13
C GLN A 336 -9.30 -4.01 -4.68
N LEU A 337 -8.94 -3.88 -3.41
CA LEU A 337 -7.81 -4.56 -2.76
C LEU A 337 -8.30 -5.47 -1.64
N ASN A 338 -7.73 -6.67 -1.54
CA ASN A 338 -8.02 -7.58 -0.45
C ASN A 338 -7.18 -7.18 0.77
N VAL A 339 -7.83 -6.87 1.88
CA VAL A 339 -7.17 -6.47 3.12
C VAL A 339 -7.58 -7.41 4.25
N PHE A 340 -6.59 -8.09 4.83
CA PHE A 340 -6.75 -9.02 5.93
C PHE A 340 -6.20 -8.40 7.22
N VAL A 341 -7.04 -8.29 8.24
CA VAL A 341 -6.63 -7.81 9.56
C VAL A 341 -6.33 -9.01 10.45
N ALA A 342 -5.11 -9.11 10.96
CA ALA A 342 -4.70 -10.21 11.82
C ALA A 342 -3.84 -9.75 13.00
N CYS A 343 -3.89 -10.53 14.08
CA CYS A 343 -3.16 -10.26 15.33
C CYS A 343 -3.48 -8.89 15.98
N SER A 344 -4.68 -8.36 15.74
CA SER A 344 -5.15 -7.09 16.31
C SER A 344 -5.27 -7.11 17.83
N TRP A 345 -5.50 -8.29 18.41
CA TRP A 345 -5.64 -8.55 19.86
C TRP A 345 -4.40 -8.20 20.70
N PHE A 346 -3.19 -8.22 20.12
CA PHE A 346 -1.99 -7.90 20.91
C PHE A 346 -1.93 -6.39 21.18
N PRO A 347 -1.76 -5.93 22.43
CA PRO A 347 -1.95 -4.52 22.76
C PRO A 347 -0.93 -3.60 22.05
N ARG A 348 -1.35 -2.36 21.72
CA ARG A 348 -0.46 -1.33 21.12
C ARG A 348 0.58 -0.79 22.11
N ASN A 349 0.32 -0.94 23.40
CA ASN A 349 1.19 -0.53 24.50
C ASN A 349 0.80 -1.29 25.76
N ILE A 350 1.73 -1.38 26.70
CA ILE A 350 1.49 -1.99 28.02
C ILE A 350 1.53 -0.85 29.04
N PHE A 351 0.39 -0.57 29.68
CA PHE A 351 0.20 0.55 30.63
C PHE A 351 0.63 1.93 30.09
N GLY A 352 0.37 2.22 28.80
CA GLY A 352 0.80 3.48 28.17
C GLY A 352 2.31 3.56 27.87
N ARG A 353 3.04 2.43 27.93
CA ARG A 353 4.49 2.34 27.69
C ARG A 353 4.81 1.25 26.66
N PHE A 354 6.07 1.20 26.22
CA PHE A 354 6.61 0.16 25.33
C PHE A 354 5.99 0.06 23.92
N HIS A 355 5.52 1.19 23.36
CA HIS A 355 4.90 1.24 22.03
C HIS A 355 5.74 0.57 20.92
N ALA A 356 7.05 0.87 20.84
CA ALA A 356 7.92 0.31 19.80
C ALA A 356 8.08 -1.22 19.93
N LEU A 357 8.25 -1.71 21.17
CA LEU A 357 8.35 -3.14 21.44
C LEU A 357 7.05 -3.86 21.06
N CYS A 358 5.89 -3.28 21.40
CA CYS A 358 4.60 -3.86 21.06
C CYS A 358 4.36 -3.88 19.54
N ALA A 359 4.76 -2.82 18.82
CA ALA A 359 4.67 -2.77 17.36
C ALA A 359 5.52 -3.86 16.69
N TYR A 360 6.75 -4.07 17.16
CA TYR A 360 7.64 -5.12 16.64
C TYR A 360 7.07 -6.52 16.88
N ILE A 361 6.55 -6.79 18.08
CA ILE A 361 5.91 -8.08 18.40
C ILE A 361 4.67 -8.29 17.55
N ARG A 362 3.80 -7.28 17.40
CA ARG A 362 2.60 -7.34 16.53
C ARG A 362 2.96 -7.71 15.10
N PHE A 363 4.02 -7.12 14.55
CA PHE A 363 4.43 -7.37 13.17
C PHE A 363 5.10 -8.74 12.99
N ILE A 364 5.84 -9.22 14.00
CA ILE A 364 6.34 -10.62 14.03
C ILE A 364 5.16 -11.59 14.05
N LEU A 365 4.15 -11.35 14.90
CA LEU A 365 2.96 -12.20 14.97
C LEU A 365 2.18 -12.21 13.65
N LEU A 366 2.05 -11.06 12.99
CA LEU A 366 1.43 -10.94 11.67
C LEU A 366 2.16 -11.80 10.64
N ALA A 367 3.49 -11.73 10.60
CA ALA A 367 4.28 -12.55 9.68
C ALA A 367 4.14 -14.05 9.95
N ILE A 368 4.04 -14.47 11.21
CA ILE A 368 3.79 -15.88 11.54
C ILE A 368 2.38 -16.29 11.11
N TYR A 369 1.38 -15.43 11.30
CA TYR A 369 0.03 -15.66 10.79
C TYR A 369 0.03 -15.87 9.27
N VAL A 370 0.66 -14.98 8.51
CA VAL A 370 0.77 -15.10 7.04
C VAL A 370 1.48 -16.39 6.64
N VAL A 371 2.61 -16.72 7.27
CA VAL A 371 3.45 -17.88 6.88
C VAL A 371 2.85 -19.23 7.25
N TYR A 372 2.06 -19.34 8.33
CA TYR A 372 1.58 -20.65 8.82
C TYR A 372 0.07 -20.85 8.77
N ILE A 373 -0.70 -19.77 8.69
CA ILE A 373 -2.16 -19.78 8.63
C ILE A 373 -2.60 -19.32 7.24
N GLY A 374 -2.24 -18.09 6.85
CA GLY A 374 -2.59 -17.54 5.53
C GLY A 374 -2.07 -18.41 4.37
N SER A 375 -0.84 -18.94 4.49
CA SER A 375 -0.23 -19.81 3.48
C SER A 375 -0.96 -21.15 3.26
N LYS A 376 -1.78 -21.61 4.23
CA LYS A 376 -2.60 -22.82 4.05
C LYS A 376 -3.78 -22.59 3.12
N GLU A 377 -4.30 -21.36 3.10
CA GLU A 377 -5.42 -20.95 2.24
C GLU A 377 -4.90 -20.52 0.87
N LYS A 378 -3.75 -19.84 0.82
CA LYS A 378 -3.15 -19.32 -0.40
C LYS A 378 -1.63 -19.23 -0.29
N GLU A 379 -0.92 -19.97 -1.13
CA GLU A 379 0.55 -19.86 -1.21
C GLU A 379 0.97 -18.59 -1.97
N TYR A 380 1.99 -17.90 -1.47
CA TYR A 380 2.54 -16.68 -2.05
C TYR A 380 3.94 -16.91 -2.63
N ASP A 381 4.24 -16.20 -3.72
CA ASP A 381 5.51 -16.25 -4.43
C ASP A 381 6.48 -15.16 -4.01
N VAL A 382 5.98 -13.99 -3.58
CA VAL A 382 6.79 -12.86 -3.11
C VAL A 382 6.17 -12.23 -1.88
N PHE A 383 7.01 -11.86 -0.91
CA PHE A 383 6.59 -11.05 0.23
C PHE A 383 7.12 -9.63 0.11
N LEU A 384 6.25 -8.65 0.30
CA LEU A 384 6.60 -7.23 0.40
C LEU A 384 6.26 -6.74 1.81
N CYS A 385 7.16 -6.00 2.45
CA CYS A 385 6.90 -5.41 3.76
C CYS A 385 7.51 -4.01 3.87
N ASP A 386 6.93 -3.15 4.69
CA ASP A 386 7.41 -1.78 4.93
C ASP A 386 7.38 -1.40 6.42
N GLN A 387 7.95 -0.22 6.73
CA GLN A 387 8.09 0.40 8.07
C GLN A 387 8.91 -0.40 9.10
N ILE A 388 8.54 -1.66 9.39
CA ILE A 388 9.12 -2.47 10.46
C ILE A 388 9.71 -3.75 9.87
N SER A 389 11.04 -3.89 9.85
CA SER A 389 11.72 -5.07 9.29
C SER A 389 11.65 -6.33 10.17
N ALA A 390 11.08 -6.23 11.37
CA ALA A 390 10.99 -7.33 12.34
C ALA A 390 10.28 -8.60 11.82
N CYS A 391 9.44 -8.48 10.78
CA CYS A 391 8.75 -9.60 10.14
C CYS A 391 9.66 -10.46 9.24
N ILE A 392 10.70 -9.88 8.65
CA ILE A 392 11.54 -10.50 7.60
C ILE A 392 12.15 -11.85 8.05
N PRO A 393 12.68 -12.00 9.27
CA PRO A 393 13.21 -13.28 9.74
C PRO A 393 12.20 -14.43 9.69
N VAL A 394 10.91 -14.13 9.90
CA VAL A 394 9.82 -15.12 9.83
C VAL A 394 9.52 -15.45 8.37
N LEU A 395 9.36 -14.42 7.54
CA LEU A 395 9.08 -14.57 6.10
C LEU A 395 10.16 -15.39 5.39
N ARG A 396 11.43 -15.23 5.79
CA ARG A 396 12.58 -15.98 5.25
C ARG A 396 12.43 -17.50 5.34
N ARG A 397 11.61 -18.02 6.27
CA ARG A 397 11.36 -19.46 6.38
C ARG A 397 10.65 -20.06 5.18
N THR A 398 9.90 -19.25 4.44
CA THR A 398 9.22 -19.69 3.21
C THR A 398 10.19 -19.93 2.05
N GLN A 399 11.43 -19.43 2.17
CA GLN A 399 12.43 -19.39 1.09
C GLN A 399 11.98 -18.60 -0.15
N LYS A 400 10.86 -17.88 -0.06
CA LYS A 400 10.36 -16.99 -1.11
C LYS A 400 11.11 -15.65 -1.07
N PRO A 401 11.25 -14.95 -2.21
CA PRO A 401 11.83 -13.61 -2.27
C PRO A 401 11.13 -12.59 -1.36
N ILE A 402 11.92 -11.75 -0.69
CA ILE A 402 11.41 -10.69 0.21
C ILE A 402 11.91 -9.33 -0.23
N LEU A 403 10.96 -8.43 -0.53
CA LEU A 403 11.20 -7.03 -0.81
C LEU A 403 10.84 -6.20 0.42
N PHE A 404 11.77 -5.35 0.88
CA PHE A 404 11.51 -4.40 1.95
C PHE A 404 11.48 -2.97 1.41
N TYR A 405 10.36 -2.26 1.59
CA TYR A 405 10.25 -0.84 1.24
C TYR A 405 10.50 0.03 2.48
N CYS A 406 11.58 0.79 2.47
CA CYS A 406 11.99 1.66 3.56
C CYS A 406 11.69 3.13 3.23
N HIS A 407 10.70 3.72 3.91
CA HIS A 407 10.41 5.14 3.79
C HIS A 407 11.50 6.02 4.44
N TYR A 408 11.98 5.59 5.61
CA TYR A 408 13.07 6.16 6.39
C TYR A 408 13.39 5.24 7.58
N PRO A 409 14.66 5.11 8.04
CA PRO A 409 14.99 4.27 9.19
C PRO A 409 14.27 4.69 10.49
N ASP A 410 13.62 3.74 11.18
CA ASP A 410 12.79 4.00 12.37
C ASP A 410 13.64 4.49 13.56
N GLN A 411 14.88 3.97 13.63
CA GLN A 411 15.92 4.41 14.55
C GLN A 411 16.16 5.94 14.52
N LEU A 412 15.97 6.59 13.36
CA LEU A 412 16.23 8.02 13.18
C LEU A 412 14.99 8.88 13.43
N LEU A 413 13.80 8.28 13.57
CA LEU A 413 12.55 8.98 13.88
C LEU A 413 12.34 9.21 15.38
N THR A 414 13.11 8.53 16.25
CA THR A 414 12.91 8.58 17.71
C THR A 414 13.85 9.58 18.40
N LYS A 415 13.29 10.56 19.15
CA LYS A 415 14.06 11.47 20.02
C LYS A 415 14.60 10.75 21.27
N ARG A 416 15.93 10.73 21.45
CA ARG A 416 16.64 10.01 22.53
C ARG A 416 17.12 10.94 23.66
N GLU A 417 16.18 11.59 24.34
CA GLU A 417 16.48 12.63 25.32
C GLU A 417 17.01 12.10 26.68
N SER A 418 16.78 10.83 27.03
CA SER A 418 17.19 10.25 28.32
C SER A 418 17.96 8.94 28.20
N LEU A 419 18.82 8.65 29.19
CA LEU A 419 19.59 7.39 29.27
C LEU A 419 18.68 6.15 29.29
N ALA A 420 17.55 6.21 30.01
CA ALA A 420 16.56 5.12 30.04
C ALA A 420 15.94 4.85 28.65
N LYS A 421 15.60 5.91 27.90
CA LYS A 421 15.10 5.76 26.52
C LYS A 421 16.17 5.20 25.58
N LYS A 422 17.45 5.57 25.77
CA LYS A 422 18.58 5.02 25.01
C LYS A 422 18.76 3.52 25.27
N LEU A 423 18.76 3.10 26.53
CA LEU A 423 18.87 1.68 26.90
C LEU A 423 17.67 0.85 26.40
N TYR A 424 16.46 1.40 26.46
CA TYR A 424 15.26 0.75 25.92
C TYR A 424 15.30 0.57 24.39
N ARG A 425 15.75 1.58 23.65
CA ARG A 425 15.81 1.55 22.18
C ARG A 425 16.99 0.75 21.65
N TRP A 426 18.13 0.72 22.34
CA TRP A 426 19.34 0.03 21.88
C TRP A 426 19.12 -1.41 21.35
N PRO A 427 18.41 -2.32 22.05
CA PRO A 427 18.18 -3.67 21.53
C PRO A 427 17.26 -3.70 20.30
N ILE A 428 16.29 -2.78 20.22
CA ILE A 428 15.36 -2.65 19.08
C ILE A 428 16.11 -2.14 17.87
N ASP A 429 16.94 -1.11 18.06
CA ASP A 429 17.77 -0.49 17.03
C ASP A 429 18.74 -1.51 16.40
N VAL A 430 19.41 -2.32 17.23
CA VAL A 430 20.29 -3.41 16.74
C VAL A 430 19.50 -4.46 15.95
N PHE A 431 18.30 -4.80 16.43
CA PHE A 431 17.43 -5.77 15.79
C PHE A 431 16.89 -5.24 14.44
N GLU A 432 16.52 -3.97 14.34
CA GLU A 432 16.10 -3.31 13.09
C GLU A 432 17.18 -3.42 12.02
N VAL A 433 18.43 -3.06 12.33
CA VAL A 433 19.56 -3.18 11.37
C VAL A 433 19.72 -4.62 10.90
N TYR A 434 19.74 -5.58 11.84
CA TYR A 434 19.92 -6.99 11.53
C TYR A 434 18.80 -7.53 10.64
N THR A 435 17.54 -7.28 11.01
CA THR A 435 16.37 -7.81 10.29
C THR A 435 16.20 -7.18 8.92
N THR A 436 16.48 -5.88 8.78
CA THR A 436 16.46 -5.21 7.47
C THR A 436 17.49 -5.79 6.50
N CYS A 437 18.67 -6.16 7.00
CA CYS A 437 19.70 -6.82 6.20
C CYS A 437 19.32 -8.23 5.70
N LEU A 438 18.21 -8.79 6.18
CA LEU A 438 17.70 -10.06 5.71
C LEU A 438 16.74 -9.88 4.52
N ALA A 439 16.43 -8.69 4.02
CA ALA A 439 15.66 -8.55 2.78
C ALA A 439 16.50 -8.99 1.56
N ASP A 440 15.85 -9.53 0.52
CA ASP A 440 16.53 -9.85 -0.75
C ASP A 440 16.73 -8.60 -1.61
N ARG A 441 15.85 -7.60 -1.45
CA ARG A 441 15.93 -6.29 -2.08
C ARG A 441 15.35 -5.21 -1.17
N ILE A 442 16.03 -4.07 -1.11
CA ILE A 442 15.58 -2.90 -0.35
C ILE A 442 15.24 -1.78 -1.32
N LEU A 443 14.01 -1.29 -1.26
CA LEU A 443 13.57 -0.12 -2.00
C LEU A 443 13.46 1.08 -1.06
N VAL A 444 13.90 2.25 -1.52
CA VAL A 444 13.77 3.53 -0.79
C VAL A 444 13.08 4.57 -1.66
N ASN A 445 12.47 5.57 -1.03
CA ASN A 445 11.68 6.59 -1.71
C ASN A 445 12.49 7.69 -2.42
N SER A 446 13.78 7.83 -2.14
CA SER A 446 14.63 8.91 -2.66
C SER A 446 16.12 8.59 -2.54
N ALA A 447 16.96 9.24 -3.35
CA ALA A 447 18.41 9.20 -3.22
C ALA A 447 18.88 9.81 -1.88
N TYR A 448 18.16 10.81 -1.36
CA TYR A 448 18.43 11.32 -0.02
C TYR A 448 18.28 10.22 1.03
N THR A 449 17.15 9.51 1.06
CA THR A 449 16.91 8.39 1.98
C THR A 449 17.92 7.27 1.74
N GLN A 450 18.28 6.98 0.49
CA GLN A 450 19.35 6.03 0.16
C GLN A 450 20.66 6.41 0.86
N SER A 451 21.11 7.67 0.74
CA SER A 451 22.36 8.13 1.34
C SER A 451 22.37 8.04 2.87
N ILE A 452 21.21 8.25 3.50
CA ILE A 452 21.02 8.07 4.94
C ILE A 452 21.06 6.58 5.30
N PHE A 453 20.41 5.74 4.49
CA PHE A 453 20.35 4.30 4.68
C PHE A 453 21.73 3.63 4.52
N GLU A 454 22.55 4.09 3.57
CA GLU A 454 23.92 3.61 3.36
C GLU A 454 24.87 4.01 4.52
N LYS A 455 24.62 5.15 5.17
CA LYS A 455 25.32 5.52 6.43
C LYS A 455 24.83 4.67 7.60
N TYR A 456 23.58 4.24 7.55
CA TYR A 456 22.89 3.49 8.59
C TYR A 456 23.28 1.99 8.59
N ILE A 457 23.45 1.39 7.41
CA ILE A 457 23.75 -0.04 7.24
C ILE A 457 25.06 -0.22 6.49
N SER A 458 26.06 -0.84 7.15
CA SER A 458 27.40 -1.11 6.58
C SER A 458 27.46 -2.32 5.62
N SER A 459 26.34 -2.73 5.01
CA SER A 459 26.22 -4.01 4.29
C SER A 459 26.31 -3.88 2.76
N LYS A 460 26.62 -4.99 2.09
CA LYS A 460 26.73 -5.12 0.61
C LYS A 460 25.37 -5.27 -0.11
N ILE A 461 24.26 -4.88 0.52
CA ILE A 461 22.91 -5.09 -0.04
C ILE A 461 22.59 -4.00 -1.06
N SER A 462 22.00 -4.40 -2.20
CA SER A 462 21.53 -3.47 -3.22
C SER A 462 20.34 -2.67 -2.69
N VAL A 463 20.55 -1.38 -2.42
CA VAL A 463 19.50 -0.41 -2.14
C VAL A 463 19.14 0.27 -3.46
N ASN A 464 17.85 0.22 -3.84
CA ASN A 464 17.37 0.79 -5.08
C ASN A 464 16.29 1.84 -4.81
N ILE A 465 16.22 2.87 -5.65
CA ILE A 465 15.25 3.94 -5.51
C ILE A 465 13.98 3.58 -6.29
N LEU A 466 12.85 3.58 -5.59
CA LEU A 466 11.52 3.56 -6.17
C LEU A 466 10.75 4.78 -5.68
N TYR A 467 10.68 5.79 -6.55
CA TYR A 467 9.99 7.05 -6.26
C TYR A 467 8.50 6.84 -6.02
N PRO A 468 7.90 7.42 -4.98
CA PRO A 468 6.46 7.45 -4.78
C PRO A 468 5.73 8.07 -5.99
N THR A 469 4.49 7.65 -6.19
CA THR A 469 3.64 8.13 -7.27
C THR A 469 2.55 9.09 -6.79
N ILE A 470 1.96 9.83 -7.73
CA ILE A 470 0.76 10.62 -7.52
C ILE A 470 -0.33 10.22 -8.53
N PRO A 471 -1.63 10.34 -8.19
CA PRO A 471 -2.71 10.03 -9.12
C PRO A 471 -2.70 10.90 -10.38
N ASP A 472 -2.94 10.30 -11.54
CA ASP A 472 -2.97 11.00 -12.84
C ASP A 472 -4.09 12.08 -12.92
N GLN A 473 -5.14 11.96 -12.09
CA GLN A 473 -6.35 12.81 -12.12
C GLN A 473 -6.37 13.97 -11.12
N ILE A 474 -5.24 14.61 -10.85
CA ILE A 474 -5.25 15.88 -10.11
C ILE A 474 -5.51 17.03 -11.11
N VAL A 475 -6.78 17.48 -11.11
CA VAL A 475 -7.27 18.82 -11.52
C VAL A 475 -7.62 19.01 -13.00
N SER A 476 -8.92 19.22 -13.23
CA SER A 476 -9.48 19.94 -14.38
C SER A 476 -8.89 21.35 -14.42
N SER A 477 -8.35 21.75 -15.57
CA SER A 477 -7.81 23.08 -15.84
C SER A 477 -8.78 24.19 -15.44
N TYR A 478 -8.60 24.77 -14.24
CA TYR A 478 -9.19 26.05 -13.92
C TYR A 478 -8.28 27.12 -14.53
N SER A 479 -8.75 27.75 -15.59
CA SER A 479 -8.04 28.84 -16.27
C SER A 479 -7.99 30.06 -15.34
N ASN A 480 -6.78 30.42 -14.89
CA ASN A 480 -6.48 31.62 -14.09
C ASN A 480 -6.64 32.94 -14.86
N GLU A 481 -7.36 32.96 -15.98
CA GLU A 481 -7.40 34.10 -16.91
C GLU A 481 -8.13 35.35 -16.34
N ASN A 482 -8.80 35.24 -15.19
CA ASN A 482 -9.62 36.32 -14.62
C ASN A 482 -9.21 36.82 -13.22
N GLU A 483 -8.17 36.27 -12.56
CA GLU A 483 -7.73 36.78 -11.26
C GLU A 483 -6.69 37.90 -11.39
N LYS A 484 -6.99 39.07 -10.83
CA LYS A 484 -6.09 40.25 -10.82
C LYS A 484 -4.97 40.13 -9.77
N SER A 485 -5.04 39.14 -8.86
CA SER A 485 -4.14 38.97 -7.71
C SER A 485 -3.14 37.82 -7.86
N ILE A 486 -1.91 38.00 -7.36
CA ILE A 486 -0.87 36.97 -7.34
C ILE A 486 -0.94 36.23 -6.00
N ASN A 487 -1.23 34.93 -6.05
CA ASN A 487 -1.45 34.12 -4.86
C ASN A 487 -0.28 33.15 -4.62
N PHE A 488 0.36 33.21 -3.46
CA PHE A 488 1.33 32.22 -3.00
C PHE A 488 0.64 31.23 -2.06
N LEU A 489 1.06 29.96 -2.08
CA LEU A 489 0.43 28.91 -1.27
C LEU A 489 1.49 28.04 -0.58
N SER A 490 1.34 27.82 0.72
CA SER A 490 2.10 26.80 1.46
C SER A 490 1.15 25.72 1.97
N ILE A 491 1.47 24.45 1.71
CA ILE A 491 0.66 23.28 2.06
C ILE A 491 1.48 22.33 2.94
N ASN A 492 1.27 22.35 4.26
CA ASN A 492 1.96 21.46 5.20
C ASN A 492 1.12 21.21 6.45
N ARG A 493 1.32 20.09 7.16
CA ARG A 493 0.80 19.96 8.53
C ARG A 493 1.39 21.04 9.43
N PHE A 494 0.62 21.45 10.45
CA PHE A 494 1.06 22.44 11.44
C PHE A 494 2.10 21.86 12.43
N GLU A 495 3.24 21.42 11.91
CA GLU A 495 4.35 20.83 12.67
C GLU A 495 5.61 21.70 12.53
N ARG A 496 6.36 21.92 13.64
CA ARG A 496 7.51 22.85 13.64
C ARG A 496 8.60 22.47 12.64
N LYS A 497 8.80 21.17 12.37
CA LYS A 497 9.76 20.66 11.38
C LYS A 497 9.45 21.07 9.93
N LYS A 498 8.22 21.52 9.64
CA LYS A 498 7.80 21.96 8.30
C LYS A 498 8.16 23.43 8.02
N ASP A 499 8.61 24.16 9.04
CA ASP A 499 9.14 25.52 8.97
C ASP A 499 8.24 26.53 8.22
N LEU A 500 6.95 26.56 8.55
CA LEU A 500 5.99 27.52 7.99
C LEU A 500 6.32 28.99 8.33
N LYS A 501 7.20 29.23 9.32
CA LYS A 501 7.71 30.57 9.66
C LYS A 501 8.52 31.17 8.51
N LEU A 502 9.28 30.34 7.78
CA LEU A 502 10.03 30.79 6.61
C LEU A 502 9.12 31.43 5.55
N ALA A 503 7.97 30.83 5.25
CA ALA A 503 7.02 31.39 4.29
C ALA A 503 6.50 32.78 4.70
N LEU A 504 6.20 32.98 5.99
CA LEU A 504 5.77 34.27 6.53
C LEU A 504 6.88 35.33 6.47
N HIS A 505 8.08 34.98 6.90
CA HIS A 505 9.23 35.90 6.87
C HIS A 505 9.61 36.29 5.43
N SER A 506 9.66 35.34 4.51
CA SER A 506 9.95 35.62 3.10
C SER A 506 8.86 36.45 2.44
N PHE A 507 7.59 36.23 2.76
CA PHE A 507 6.49 37.05 2.26
C PHE A 507 6.53 38.49 2.83
N ALA A 508 6.87 38.66 4.11
CA ALA A 508 7.10 39.97 4.69
C ALA A 508 8.30 40.69 4.03
N TYR A 509 9.41 39.98 3.80
CA TYR A 509 10.59 40.54 3.14
C TYR A 509 10.30 40.93 1.69
N LEU A 510 9.57 40.09 0.94
CA LEU A 510 9.10 40.39 -0.41
C LEU A 510 8.38 41.73 -0.49
N ARG A 511 7.52 42.04 0.48
CA ARG A 511 6.81 43.34 0.52
C ARG A 511 7.76 44.53 0.60
N THR A 512 8.92 44.38 1.23
CA THR A 512 9.96 45.44 1.27
C THR A 512 10.65 45.63 -0.08
N LEU A 513 10.60 44.63 -0.98
CA LEU A 513 11.19 44.66 -2.32
C LEU A 513 10.25 45.19 -3.41
N LEU A 514 8.95 45.37 -3.13
CA LEU A 514 7.95 45.80 -4.09
C LEU A 514 7.70 47.31 -4.00
N ASN A 515 7.72 48.01 -5.15
CA ASN A 515 7.42 49.44 -5.25
C ASN A 515 5.90 49.71 -5.22
N SER A 516 5.48 50.95 -4.89
CA SER A 516 4.10 51.42 -4.59
C SER A 516 2.98 51.18 -5.63
N ASN A 517 3.26 50.55 -6.78
CA ASN A 517 2.29 50.19 -7.82
C ASN A 517 1.89 48.71 -7.74
N ILE A 518 1.42 48.27 -6.57
CA ILE A 518 1.31 46.83 -6.25
C ILE A 518 0.04 46.21 -6.86
N GLN A 519 0.25 45.27 -7.77
CA GLN A 519 -0.69 44.22 -8.12
C GLN A 519 -0.98 43.40 -6.85
N SER A 520 -2.24 43.21 -6.45
CA SER A 520 -2.60 42.61 -5.15
C SER A 520 -1.95 41.22 -4.95
N ILE A 521 -1.13 41.05 -3.90
CA ILE A 521 -0.49 39.78 -3.53
C ILE A 521 -1.16 39.16 -2.30
N HIS A 522 -1.24 37.82 -2.24
CA HIS A 522 -1.85 37.10 -1.11
C HIS A 522 -1.07 35.82 -0.78
N LEU A 523 -0.96 35.46 0.50
CA LEU A 523 -0.35 34.19 0.96
C LEU A 523 -1.39 33.30 1.65
N TYR A 524 -1.58 32.09 1.14
CA TYR A 524 -2.38 31.05 1.77
C TYR A 524 -1.48 30.09 2.52
N ILE A 525 -1.73 29.87 3.82
CA ILE A 525 -1.09 28.83 4.62
C ILE A 525 -2.17 27.82 4.99
N ILE A 526 -2.15 26.67 4.31
CA ILE A 526 -3.15 25.61 4.51
C ILE A 526 -2.47 24.37 5.06
N GLY A 527 -3.14 23.68 6.00
CA GLY A 527 -2.51 22.53 6.65
C GLY A 527 -3.45 21.58 7.35
N GLY A 528 -2.99 20.34 7.50
CA GLY A 528 -3.63 19.37 8.37
C GLY A 528 -3.50 19.79 9.84
N TYR A 529 -4.63 19.81 10.55
CA TYR A 529 -4.74 20.26 11.93
C TYR A 529 -5.56 19.24 12.75
N ASP A 530 -4.97 18.72 13.82
CA ASP A 530 -5.64 17.80 14.76
C ASP A 530 -5.58 18.37 16.17
N GLU A 531 -6.75 18.66 16.75
CA GLU A 531 -6.91 19.23 18.09
C GLU A 531 -6.39 18.31 19.21
N ARG A 532 -6.30 17.00 18.94
CA ARG A 532 -5.76 16.01 19.87
C ARG A 532 -4.24 16.07 19.95
N LEU A 533 -3.58 16.66 18.94
CA LEU A 533 -2.13 16.82 18.88
C LEU A 533 -1.74 18.21 19.35
N ARG A 534 -1.24 18.29 20.58
CA ARG A 534 -0.83 19.54 21.24
C ARG A 534 0.11 20.40 20.38
N GLU A 535 1.04 19.78 19.65
CA GLU A 535 1.97 20.49 18.77
C GLU A 535 1.26 21.27 17.64
N ASN A 536 0.22 20.70 17.02
CA ASN A 536 -0.52 21.37 15.95
C ASN A 536 -1.20 22.65 16.45
N VAL A 537 -1.80 22.57 17.64
CA VAL A 537 -2.51 23.69 18.27
C VAL A 537 -1.54 24.81 18.62
N GLU A 538 -0.44 24.47 19.29
CA GLU A 538 0.57 25.46 19.69
C GLU A 538 1.22 26.14 18.48
N TYR A 539 1.64 25.37 17.47
CA TYR A 539 2.35 25.94 16.33
C TYR A 539 1.44 26.78 15.42
N TYR A 540 0.17 26.40 15.26
CA TYR A 540 -0.81 27.25 14.58
C TYR A 540 -0.91 28.63 15.25
N ASN A 541 -1.02 28.68 16.58
CA ASN A 541 -1.11 29.94 17.33
C ASN A 541 0.17 30.76 17.21
N GLU A 542 1.35 30.12 17.26
CA GLU A 542 2.64 30.79 17.01
C GLU A 542 2.70 31.45 15.63
N LEU A 543 2.19 30.78 14.58
CA LEU A 543 2.19 31.32 13.22
C LEU A 543 1.23 32.51 13.06
N VAL A 544 0.05 32.45 13.69
CA VAL A 544 -0.91 33.56 13.71
C VAL A 544 -0.32 34.77 14.44
N GLN A 545 0.34 34.54 15.59
CA GLN A 545 1.03 35.59 16.32
C GLN A 545 2.16 36.21 15.48
N LEU A 546 2.98 35.38 14.84
CA LEU A 546 4.07 35.85 13.98
C LEU A 546 3.55 36.68 12.79
N ALA A 547 2.43 36.30 12.17
CA ALA A 547 1.82 37.09 11.11
C ALA A 547 1.42 38.50 11.60
N ASN A 548 0.87 38.60 12.81
CA ASN A 548 0.55 39.90 13.44
C ASN A 548 1.81 40.73 13.71
N GLU A 549 2.88 40.11 14.24
CA GLU A 549 4.17 40.78 14.50
C GLU A 549 4.82 41.32 13.22
N LEU A 550 4.64 40.63 12.09
CA LEU A 550 5.12 41.04 10.78
C LEU A 550 4.20 42.04 10.06
N ASN A 551 3.14 42.52 10.71
CA ASN A 551 2.10 43.38 10.11
C ASN A 551 1.49 42.77 8.83
N LEU A 552 1.18 41.47 8.89
CA LEU A 552 0.47 40.71 7.86
C LEU A 552 -0.95 40.41 8.34
N ASP A 553 -1.90 41.26 7.97
CA ASP A 553 -3.31 41.09 8.36
C ASP A 553 -4.05 40.04 7.50
N SER A 554 -5.33 39.81 7.81
CA SER A 554 -6.18 38.82 7.12
C SER A 554 -6.44 39.13 5.64
N SER A 555 -6.15 40.35 5.17
CA SER A 555 -6.24 40.70 3.75
C SER A 555 -5.01 40.27 2.95
N LEU A 556 -3.89 39.95 3.64
CA LEU A 556 -2.63 39.53 3.02
C LEU A 556 -2.32 38.05 3.26
N VAL A 557 -2.73 37.50 4.41
CA VAL A 557 -2.48 36.10 4.78
C VAL A 557 -3.76 35.42 5.21
N THR A 558 -4.01 34.21 4.70
CA THR A 558 -5.13 33.37 5.14
C THR A 558 -4.64 32.02 5.64
N PHE A 559 -5.02 31.69 6.87
CA PHE A 559 -4.79 30.38 7.46
C PHE A 559 -6.01 29.47 7.28
N VAL A 560 -5.80 28.26 6.78
CA VAL A 560 -6.86 27.24 6.64
C VAL A 560 -6.45 26.00 7.40
N ARG A 561 -7.24 25.66 8.43
CA ARG A 561 -7.07 24.45 9.24
C ARG A 561 -7.94 23.35 8.67
N SER A 562 -7.33 22.23 8.31
CA SER A 562 -7.98 21.00 7.81
C SER A 562 -8.93 21.25 6.63
N PHE A 563 -8.54 20.76 5.46
CA PHE A 563 -9.27 21.00 4.22
C PHE A 563 -9.66 19.68 3.54
N SER A 564 -10.77 19.68 2.81
CA SER A 564 -11.15 18.56 1.94
C SER A 564 -10.26 18.52 0.68
N ASP A 565 -10.22 17.39 -0.02
CA ASP A 565 -9.51 17.28 -1.30
C ASP A 565 -10.03 18.27 -2.35
N GLU A 566 -11.33 18.59 -2.30
CA GLU A 566 -11.91 19.62 -3.15
C GLU A 566 -11.36 21.01 -2.84
N GLN A 567 -11.23 21.36 -1.56
CA GLN A 567 -10.62 22.61 -1.13
C GLN A 567 -9.12 22.65 -1.50
N LYS A 568 -8.38 21.55 -1.30
CA LYS A 568 -6.97 21.42 -1.72
C LYS A 568 -6.81 21.74 -3.21
N ARG A 569 -7.64 21.11 -4.06
CA ARG A 569 -7.65 21.35 -5.51
C ARG A 569 -7.95 22.81 -5.84
N LYS A 570 -8.90 23.45 -5.15
CA LYS A 570 -9.20 24.88 -5.33
C LYS A 570 -8.01 25.77 -4.99
N TYR A 571 -7.31 25.52 -3.89
CA TYR A 571 -6.15 26.34 -3.51
C TYR A 571 -4.97 26.12 -4.47
N LEU A 572 -4.66 24.87 -4.85
CA LEU A 572 -3.64 24.58 -5.87
C LEU A 572 -3.97 25.26 -7.21
N ALA A 573 -5.24 25.21 -7.63
CA ALA A 573 -5.68 25.88 -8.85
C ALA A 573 -5.58 27.41 -8.77
N LYS A 574 -5.70 28.02 -7.58
CA LYS A 574 -5.57 29.48 -7.41
C LYS A 574 -4.12 29.98 -7.27
N ALA A 575 -3.22 29.11 -6.84
CA ALA A 575 -1.84 29.49 -6.58
C ALA A 575 -1.10 29.87 -7.88
N HIS A 576 -0.25 30.89 -7.80
CA HIS A 576 0.74 31.21 -8.83
C HIS A 576 2.05 30.46 -8.58
N CYS A 577 2.38 30.20 -7.32
CA CYS A 577 3.55 29.44 -6.92
C CYS A 577 3.34 28.81 -5.54
N ILE A 578 3.91 27.63 -5.34
CA ILE A 578 3.89 26.93 -4.05
C ILE A 578 5.19 27.19 -3.29
N LEU A 579 5.07 27.55 -2.00
CA LEU A 579 6.18 27.72 -1.06
C LEU A 579 6.35 26.45 -0.22
N TYR A 580 7.35 25.64 -0.57
CA TYR A 580 7.68 24.39 0.10
C TYR A 580 8.86 24.60 1.06
N THR A 581 8.53 24.92 2.31
CA THR A 581 9.48 25.27 3.37
C THR A 581 10.17 24.13 4.14
N PRO A 582 9.72 22.86 4.12
CA PRO A 582 10.40 21.80 4.87
C PRO A 582 11.87 21.61 4.48
N ARG A 583 12.73 21.41 5.49
CA ARG A 583 14.16 21.08 5.32
C ARG A 583 14.41 19.61 5.57
N PHE A 584 15.36 19.02 4.84
CA PHE A 584 15.75 17.60 4.99
C PHE A 584 14.57 16.62 4.90
N GLU A 585 13.54 16.99 4.13
CA GLU A 585 12.39 16.12 3.90
C GLU A 585 12.84 14.86 3.16
N HIS A 586 12.27 13.70 3.52
CA HIS A 586 12.67 12.43 2.92
C HIS A 586 12.40 12.40 1.40
N PHE A 587 11.24 12.87 0.95
CA PHE A 587 10.88 12.92 -0.48
C PHE A 587 10.19 14.24 -0.86
N GLY A 588 9.05 14.54 -0.22
CA GLY A 588 8.26 15.74 -0.52
C GLY A 588 7.24 15.51 -1.64
N ILE A 589 6.06 15.02 -1.28
CA ILE A 589 4.97 14.75 -2.25
C ILE A 589 4.28 16.03 -2.73
N VAL A 590 4.22 17.06 -1.88
CA VAL A 590 3.55 18.35 -2.18
C VAL A 590 4.14 19.05 -3.41
N PRO A 591 5.48 19.10 -3.62
CA PRO A 591 6.05 19.55 -4.88
C PRO A 591 5.50 18.85 -6.12
N LEU A 592 5.30 17.53 -6.08
CA LEU A 592 4.74 16.76 -7.19
C LEU A 592 3.26 17.10 -7.41
N GLU A 593 2.48 17.21 -6.34
CA GLU A 593 1.06 17.62 -6.42
C GLU A 593 0.90 19.03 -7.00
N ALA A 594 1.82 19.95 -6.67
CA ALA A 594 1.88 21.29 -7.20
C ALA A 594 2.16 21.29 -8.70
N MET A 595 3.22 20.60 -9.12
CA MET A 595 3.62 20.49 -10.52
C MET A 595 2.56 19.78 -11.37
N GLN A 596 1.87 18.77 -10.83
CA GLN A 596 0.73 18.13 -11.51
C GLN A 596 -0.43 19.10 -11.77
N ALA A 597 -0.64 20.04 -10.84
CA ALA A 597 -1.59 21.14 -10.98
C ALA A 597 -1.04 22.31 -11.84
N GLU A 598 0.05 22.12 -12.57
CA GLU A 598 0.74 23.12 -13.40
C GLU A 598 1.21 24.34 -12.58
N ARG A 599 1.61 24.12 -11.32
CA ARG A 599 2.13 25.18 -10.44
C ARG A 599 3.61 24.96 -10.14
N PRO A 600 4.47 25.98 -10.32
CA PRO A 600 5.87 25.89 -9.96
C PRO A 600 6.06 25.94 -8.45
N VAL A 601 7.22 25.46 -7.98
CA VAL A 601 7.52 25.31 -6.56
C VAL A 601 8.81 26.06 -6.20
N ILE A 602 8.79 26.83 -5.12
CA ILE A 602 9.99 27.34 -4.44
C ILE A 602 10.24 26.45 -3.24
N ALA A 603 11.41 25.81 -3.17
CA ALA A 603 11.75 24.90 -2.09
C ALA A 603 13.16 25.14 -1.55
N THR A 604 13.43 24.62 -0.35
CA THR A 604 14.80 24.59 0.17
C THR A 604 15.64 23.58 -0.62
N ALA A 605 16.91 23.90 -0.89
CA ALA A 605 17.84 23.02 -1.61
C ALA A 605 18.38 21.87 -0.72
N THR A 606 17.50 21.15 -0.03
CA THR A 606 17.87 20.04 0.88
C THR A 606 16.88 18.89 0.80
N GLY A 607 17.35 17.64 0.97
CA GLY A 607 16.49 16.45 1.00
C GLY A 607 15.87 16.11 -0.35
N GLY A 608 14.69 15.49 -0.34
CA GLY A 608 13.95 15.08 -1.53
C GLY A 608 13.54 16.18 -2.54
N PRO A 609 13.36 17.45 -2.16
CA PRO A 609 13.24 18.56 -3.12
C PRO A 609 14.33 18.61 -4.19
N LEU A 610 15.56 18.19 -3.89
CA LEU A 610 16.67 18.13 -4.87
C LEU A 610 16.41 17.13 -6.00
N GLU A 611 15.48 16.20 -5.83
CA GLU A 611 15.14 15.15 -6.79
C GLU A 611 13.79 15.41 -7.48
N THR A 612 12.87 16.09 -6.80
CA THR A 612 11.54 16.38 -7.31
C THR A 612 11.47 17.68 -8.12
N ILE A 613 12.37 18.64 -7.87
CA ILE A 613 12.37 19.95 -8.55
C ILE A 613 13.64 20.08 -9.40
N ILE A 614 13.47 20.48 -10.67
CA ILE A 614 14.58 20.88 -11.54
C ILE A 614 14.70 22.40 -11.44
N ASN A 615 15.80 22.86 -10.84
CA ASN A 615 16.04 24.28 -10.59
C ASN A 615 16.00 25.08 -11.90
N ASN A 616 15.30 26.22 -11.90
CA ASN A 616 15.06 27.11 -13.04
C ASN A 616 14.20 26.52 -14.17
N GLU A 617 13.72 25.27 -14.07
CA GLU A 617 12.85 24.65 -15.07
C GLU A 617 11.46 24.35 -14.53
N THR A 618 11.35 23.68 -13.38
CA THR A 618 10.05 23.36 -12.76
C THR A 618 9.76 24.19 -11.51
N GLY A 619 10.77 24.95 -11.06
CA GLY A 619 10.71 25.76 -9.85
C GLY A 619 12.09 26.25 -9.43
N PHE A 620 12.20 26.74 -8.20
CA PHE A 620 13.46 27.25 -7.64
C PHE A 620 13.87 26.46 -6.39
N LEU A 621 15.15 26.11 -6.35
CA LEU A 621 15.81 25.56 -5.18
C LEU A 621 16.65 26.65 -4.52
N CYS A 622 16.30 27.00 -3.29
CA CYS A 622 16.90 28.11 -2.55
C CYS A 622 17.91 27.61 -1.51
N ASP A 623 19.10 28.21 -1.54
CA ASP A 623 20.15 28.09 -0.53
C ASP A 623 20.11 29.25 0.49
N GLU A 624 20.90 29.12 1.55
CA GLU A 624 21.04 30.16 2.58
C GLU A 624 21.65 31.46 2.01
N PRO A 625 21.18 32.66 2.42
CA PRO A 625 20.17 32.89 3.45
C PRO A 625 18.74 32.72 2.91
N LEU A 626 17.97 31.81 3.52
CA LEU A 626 16.71 31.31 2.95
C LEU A 626 15.61 32.36 2.82
N ILE A 627 15.53 33.33 3.75
CA ILE A 627 14.44 34.31 3.76
C ILE A 627 14.50 35.17 2.50
N GLU A 628 15.70 35.69 2.20
CA GLU A 628 16.00 36.57 1.08
C GLU A 628 15.94 35.83 -0.25
N THR A 629 16.45 34.59 -0.32
CA THR A 629 16.41 33.81 -1.56
C THR A 629 14.99 33.40 -1.93
N PHE A 630 14.17 32.93 -0.98
CA PHE A 630 12.73 32.69 -1.22
C PHE A 630 12.03 33.96 -1.70
N ALA A 631 12.25 35.10 -1.04
CA ALA A 631 11.61 36.36 -1.41
C ALA A 631 12.03 36.85 -2.81
N LYS A 632 13.29 36.66 -3.22
CA LYS A 632 13.76 36.98 -4.58
C LYS A 632 13.09 36.10 -5.63
N CYS A 633 13.00 34.79 -5.40
CA CYS A 633 12.28 33.88 -6.30
C CYS A 633 10.78 34.20 -6.38
N MET A 634 10.15 34.58 -5.26
CA MET A 634 8.76 35.06 -5.27
C MET A 634 8.60 36.33 -6.09
N LYS A 635 9.55 37.27 -5.99
CA LYS A 635 9.57 38.49 -6.80
C LYS A 635 9.70 38.18 -8.29
N GLU A 636 10.49 37.18 -8.65
CA GLU A 636 10.67 36.78 -10.06
C GLU A 636 9.36 36.34 -10.72
N PHE A 637 8.50 35.62 -10.00
CA PHE A 637 7.14 35.29 -10.48
C PHE A 637 6.20 36.50 -10.56
N ILE A 638 6.48 37.58 -9.82
CA ILE A 638 5.74 38.84 -9.92
C ILE A 638 6.22 39.64 -11.14
N ASP A 639 7.53 39.73 -11.33
CA ASP A 639 8.14 40.49 -12.42
C ASP A 639 7.87 39.83 -13.79
N ASN A 640 7.87 38.49 -13.85
CA ASN A 640 7.63 37.74 -15.08
C ASN A 640 6.31 36.96 -15.04
N LYS A 641 5.26 37.58 -15.62
CA LYS A 641 3.89 37.03 -15.64
C LYS A 641 3.74 35.66 -16.31
N ASN A 642 4.64 35.29 -17.22
CA ASN A 642 4.57 34.02 -17.94
C ASN A 642 5.38 32.90 -17.29
N LEU A 643 6.34 33.24 -16.43
CA LEU A 643 7.27 32.27 -15.84
C LEU A 643 6.55 31.18 -15.06
N SER A 644 5.54 31.56 -14.28
CA SER A 644 4.75 30.60 -13.49
C SER A 644 4.06 29.56 -14.39
N LYS A 645 3.49 29.99 -15.52
CA LYS A 645 2.85 29.09 -16.48
C LYS A 645 3.86 28.19 -17.18
N GLN A 646 5.00 28.74 -17.59
CA GLN A 646 6.06 27.98 -18.26
C GLN A 646 6.64 26.89 -17.34
N MET A 647 7.08 27.27 -16.14
CA MET A 647 7.64 26.32 -15.17
C MET A 647 6.58 25.32 -14.68
N GLY A 648 5.33 25.73 -14.56
CA GLY A 648 4.21 24.84 -14.25
C GLY A 648 3.98 23.76 -15.31
N GLN A 649 4.04 24.11 -16.59
CA GLN A 649 3.90 23.16 -17.70
C GLN A 649 5.06 22.16 -17.76
N GLU A 650 6.30 22.65 -17.59
CA GLU A 650 7.47 21.77 -17.51
C GLU A 650 7.44 20.89 -16.25
N GLY A 651 6.96 21.43 -15.12
CA GLY A 651 6.69 20.65 -13.91
C GLY A 651 5.72 19.49 -14.16
N LYS A 652 4.60 19.73 -14.82
CA LYS A 652 3.65 18.66 -15.17
C LYS A 652 4.25 17.62 -16.11
N ARG A 653 5.03 18.04 -17.11
CA ARG A 653 5.76 17.10 -17.99
C ARG A 653 6.72 16.23 -17.17
N HIS A 654 7.51 16.84 -16.31
CA HIS A 654 8.45 16.17 -15.43
C HIS A 654 7.79 15.12 -14.53
N VAL A 655 6.64 15.48 -13.92
CA VAL A 655 5.84 14.56 -13.10
C VAL A 655 5.31 13.40 -13.93
N ASN A 656 4.72 13.67 -15.09
CA ASN A 656 4.18 12.62 -15.96
C ASN A 656 5.25 11.63 -16.43
N GLU A 657 6.48 12.10 -16.70
CA GLU A 657 7.58 11.26 -17.17
C GLU A 657 8.22 10.41 -16.06
N LYS A 658 8.36 10.94 -14.83
CA LYS A 658 9.13 10.28 -13.76
C LYS A 658 8.33 9.78 -12.57
N PHE A 659 7.22 10.45 -12.23
CA PHE A 659 6.53 10.28 -10.94
C PHE A 659 5.05 9.89 -11.09
N SER A 660 4.52 9.79 -12.31
CA SER A 660 3.17 9.29 -12.55
C SER A 660 3.06 7.78 -12.25
N PHE A 661 1.82 7.28 -12.27
CA PHE A 661 1.54 5.89 -11.88
C PHE A 661 2.22 4.88 -12.80
N LYS A 662 2.29 5.15 -14.11
CA LYS A 662 2.84 4.21 -15.10
C LYS A 662 4.35 3.96 -14.94
N PRO A 663 5.24 4.98 -14.88
CA PRO A 663 6.66 4.79 -14.58
C PRO A 663 6.91 4.08 -13.25
N PHE A 664 6.13 4.42 -12.21
CA PHE A 664 6.20 3.77 -10.92
C PHE A 664 5.87 2.28 -11.00
N ALA A 665 4.71 1.93 -11.60
CA ALA A 665 4.27 0.56 -11.74
C ALA A 665 5.23 -0.28 -12.58
N LYS A 666 5.75 0.30 -13.68
CA LYS A 666 6.75 -0.36 -14.53
C LYS A 666 8.00 -0.73 -13.73
N LYS A 667 8.60 0.23 -13.03
CA LYS A 667 9.82 0.01 -12.21
C LYS A 667 9.59 -0.98 -11.07
N LEU A 668 8.44 -0.91 -10.39
CA LEU A 668 8.08 -1.86 -9.35
C LEU A 668 7.98 -3.29 -9.90
N ASN A 669 7.31 -3.47 -11.04
CA ASN A 669 7.17 -4.77 -11.69
C ASN A 669 8.54 -5.32 -12.15
N GLU A 670 9.41 -4.49 -12.70
CA GLU A 670 10.81 -4.85 -13.00
C GLU A 670 11.53 -5.35 -11.74
N HIS A 671 11.35 -4.68 -10.60
CA HIS A 671 11.97 -5.11 -9.36
C HIS A 671 11.46 -6.46 -8.86
N ILE A 672 10.16 -6.75 -9.00
CA ILE A 672 9.56 -8.04 -8.66
C ILE A 672 10.06 -9.15 -9.60
N ASN A 673 10.12 -8.90 -10.90
CA ASN A 673 10.60 -9.91 -11.84
C ASN A 673 12.07 -10.25 -11.58
N GLU A 674 12.92 -9.25 -11.30
CA GLU A 674 14.33 -9.48 -10.99
C GLU A 674 14.54 -10.25 -9.68
N ILE A 675 13.67 -10.10 -8.66
CA ILE A 675 13.81 -10.80 -7.39
C ILE A 675 13.36 -12.26 -7.49
N LEU A 676 12.38 -12.56 -8.34
CA LEU A 676 11.88 -13.92 -8.61
C LEU A 676 12.92 -14.82 -9.30
N ILE A 677 13.82 -14.24 -10.11
CA ILE A 677 14.82 -14.98 -10.90
C ILE A 677 16.03 -15.41 -10.04
N ARG A 678 16.26 -14.78 -8.88
CA ARG A 678 17.43 -15.07 -8.04
C ARG A 678 17.17 -16.27 -7.11
N LYS A 679 17.93 -17.36 -7.28
CA LYS A 679 17.96 -18.48 -6.32
C LYS A 679 18.46 -18.00 -4.96
N ASN A 680 17.61 -18.14 -3.94
CA ASN A 680 17.94 -17.79 -2.57
C ASN A 680 18.83 -18.88 -1.94
N ASN A 681 20.09 -18.54 -1.64
CA ASN A 681 20.98 -19.35 -0.82
C ASN A 681 21.11 -18.66 0.54
N SER A 682 20.49 -19.16 1.61
CA SER A 682 20.97 -18.82 2.96
C SER A 682 20.59 -19.82 4.05
N LYS A 683 21.47 -19.88 5.06
CA LYS A 683 21.53 -20.83 6.18
C LYS A 683 20.50 -20.53 7.27
N GLU A 684 20.01 -21.59 7.91
CA GLU A 684 19.15 -21.51 9.09
C GLU A 684 19.86 -20.91 10.31
N ASN A 685 19.19 -19.99 11.01
CA ASN A 685 19.62 -19.48 12.32
C ASN A 685 18.74 -20.08 13.41
N SER A 686 19.33 -20.94 14.25
CA SER A 686 18.67 -21.75 15.29
C SER A 686 18.10 -20.93 16.47
N PHE A 687 18.60 -19.73 16.74
CA PHE A 687 18.10 -18.86 17.82
C PHE A 687 16.71 -18.28 17.53
N LEU A 688 16.41 -18.02 16.26
CA LEU A 688 15.11 -17.49 15.81
C LEU A 688 14.00 -18.56 15.90
N LEU A 689 14.37 -19.83 15.83
CA LEU A 689 13.45 -20.97 15.93
C LEU A 689 12.74 -21.02 17.29
N LEU A 690 13.43 -20.67 18.38
CA LEU A 690 12.85 -20.64 19.73
C LEU A 690 11.83 -19.50 19.91
N ILE A 691 12.11 -18.32 19.35
CA ILE A 691 11.19 -17.17 19.38
C ILE A 691 9.97 -17.46 18.49
N ILE A 692 10.18 -18.01 17.29
CA ILE A 692 9.10 -18.40 16.37
C ILE A 692 8.28 -19.54 16.97
N LEU A 693 8.88 -20.54 17.61
CA LEU A 693 8.14 -21.62 18.27
C LEU A 693 7.32 -21.08 19.43
N PHE A 694 7.86 -20.17 20.25
CA PHE A 694 7.13 -19.51 21.32
C PHE A 694 5.97 -18.64 20.79
N CYS A 695 6.20 -17.85 19.74
CA CYS A 695 5.17 -17.02 19.10
C CYS A 695 4.14 -17.84 18.30
N PHE A 696 4.52 -18.96 17.70
CA PHE A 696 3.62 -19.91 17.03
C PHE A 696 2.76 -20.66 18.05
N ILE A 697 3.35 -21.04 19.20
CA ILE A 697 2.59 -21.56 20.35
C ILE A 697 1.59 -20.50 20.83
N LEU A 698 1.98 -19.22 20.92
CA LEU A 698 1.07 -18.12 21.27
C LEU A 698 -0.06 -17.93 20.22
N LEU A 699 0.24 -18.03 18.92
CA LEU A 699 -0.76 -17.89 17.85
C LEU A 699 -1.74 -19.07 17.81
N LYS A 700 -1.23 -20.31 17.93
CA LYS A 700 -2.09 -21.51 17.97
C LYS A 700 -2.94 -21.58 19.24
N LYS A 701 -2.49 -20.96 20.34
CA LYS A 701 -3.27 -20.88 21.58
C LYS A 701 -4.46 -19.92 21.48
N ASN A 702 -4.42 -18.99 20.52
CA ASN A 702 -5.39 -17.89 20.39
C ASN A 702 -6.35 -18.02 19.19
N MET A 703 -6.21 -19.00 18.31
CA MET A 703 -7.20 -19.24 17.24
C MET A 703 -8.03 -20.48 17.56
N ARG A 704 -9.34 -20.29 17.75
CA ARG A 704 -10.30 -21.34 18.07
C ARG A 704 -11.25 -21.49 16.90
N ASP A 705 -11.55 -22.73 16.52
CA ASP A 705 -12.68 -22.95 15.64
C ASP A 705 -13.97 -22.70 16.42
N ILE A 706 -14.88 -21.98 15.79
CA ILE A 706 -16.19 -21.60 16.32
C ILE A 706 -17.23 -22.29 15.45
N ILE A 707 -18.06 -23.11 16.08
CA ILE A 707 -19.27 -23.60 15.41
C ILE A 707 -20.49 -22.87 15.95
N TYR A 708 -21.44 -22.66 15.06
CA TYR A 708 -22.72 -22.05 15.38
C TYR A 708 -23.84 -22.99 14.96
N ILE A 709 -24.63 -23.45 15.93
CA ILE A 709 -25.71 -24.40 15.69
C ILE A 709 -26.95 -23.65 15.19
N THR A 710 -27.35 -23.92 13.95
CA THR A 710 -28.57 -23.34 13.38
C THR A 710 -29.14 -24.19 12.25
N SER A 711 -30.46 -24.10 12.05
CA SER A 711 -31.15 -24.59 10.86
C SER A 711 -32.53 -23.97 10.73
N LEU A 712 -33.05 -23.97 9.50
CA LEU A 712 -34.40 -23.50 9.22
C LEU A 712 -35.47 -24.27 10.01
N GLU A 713 -35.29 -25.58 10.20
CA GLU A 713 -36.21 -26.42 10.97
C GLU A 713 -36.18 -26.07 12.47
N LEU A 714 -35.01 -25.77 13.01
CA LEU A 714 -34.86 -25.32 14.40
C LEU A 714 -35.57 -23.98 14.60
N HIS A 715 -35.42 -23.02 13.68
CA HIS A 715 -36.15 -21.75 13.74
C HIS A 715 -37.67 -21.92 13.72
N LYS A 716 -38.19 -22.73 12.78
CA LYS A 716 -39.62 -23.05 12.70
C LYS A 716 -40.14 -23.66 13.99
N SER A 717 -39.32 -24.52 14.63
CA SER A 717 -39.65 -25.13 15.90
C SER A 717 -39.75 -24.10 17.03
N LEU A 718 -38.80 -23.17 17.11
CA LEU A 718 -38.77 -22.11 18.14
C LEU A 718 -39.93 -21.12 18.02
N ASP A 719 -40.39 -20.82 16.80
CA ASP A 719 -41.49 -19.88 16.55
C ASP A 719 -42.87 -20.34 17.08
N ASN A 720 -42.97 -21.61 17.50
CA ASN A 720 -44.12 -22.12 18.27
C ASN A 720 -44.22 -21.48 19.67
N ILE A 721 -43.11 -21.01 20.23
CA ILE A 721 -43.10 -20.31 21.52
C ILE A 721 -43.40 -18.83 21.26
N GLU A 722 -44.64 -18.43 21.53
CA GLU A 722 -45.17 -17.08 21.23
C GLU A 722 -44.28 -15.95 21.77
N LYS A 723 -43.75 -16.10 22.99
CA LYS A 723 -42.95 -15.08 23.67
C LYS A 723 -41.62 -14.75 22.98
N ILE A 724 -41.11 -15.64 22.13
CA ILE A 724 -39.82 -15.49 21.45
C ILE A 724 -39.94 -15.68 19.93
N ARG A 725 -41.15 -15.59 19.39
CA ARG A 725 -41.39 -15.72 17.94
C ARG A 725 -40.52 -14.72 17.16
N HIS A 726 -39.92 -15.19 16.07
CA HIS A 726 -38.99 -14.49 15.19
C HIS A 726 -37.62 -14.12 15.79
N ARG A 727 -37.39 -14.34 17.10
CA ARG A 727 -36.11 -14.03 17.76
C ARG A 727 -34.93 -14.74 17.08
N SER A 728 -35.12 -15.99 16.71
CA SER A 728 -34.04 -16.81 16.15
C SER A 728 -33.64 -16.36 14.73
N TYR A 729 -34.61 -16.02 13.89
CA TYR A 729 -34.35 -15.43 12.57
C TYR A 729 -33.63 -14.08 12.66
N LEU A 730 -34.03 -13.25 13.64
CA LEU A 730 -33.44 -11.93 13.85
C LEU A 730 -31.95 -12.01 14.24
N VAL A 731 -31.60 -12.98 15.10
CA VAL A 731 -30.22 -13.25 15.51
C VAL A 731 -29.37 -13.68 14.30
N ASP A 732 -29.82 -14.68 13.56
CA ASP A 732 -29.07 -15.22 12.41
C ASP A 732 -28.91 -14.17 11.30
N ALA A 733 -29.97 -13.43 11.01
CA ALA A 733 -29.92 -12.35 10.03
C ALA A 733 -28.90 -11.27 10.43
N LEU A 734 -28.86 -10.88 11.71
CA LEU A 734 -27.92 -9.87 12.18
C LEU A 734 -26.46 -10.38 12.15
N ILE A 735 -26.21 -11.63 12.54
CA ILE A 735 -24.89 -12.27 12.41
C ILE A 735 -24.40 -12.26 10.96
N GLN A 736 -25.27 -12.61 10.01
CA GLN A 736 -24.97 -12.59 8.57
C GLN A 736 -24.81 -11.17 8.02
N ALA A 737 -25.60 -10.20 8.51
CA ALA A 737 -25.50 -8.81 8.09
C ALA A 737 -24.17 -8.16 8.50
N TYR A 738 -23.59 -8.59 9.63
CA TYR A 738 -22.22 -8.25 10.04
C TYR A 738 -21.14 -9.12 9.38
N GLU A 739 -21.51 -10.05 8.49
CA GLU A 739 -20.60 -10.94 7.77
C GLU A 739 -19.76 -11.87 8.66
N LEU A 740 -20.20 -12.13 9.90
CA LEU A 740 -19.48 -12.97 10.85
C LEU A 740 -19.39 -14.43 10.39
N ASP A 741 -20.36 -14.86 9.59
CA ASP A 741 -20.41 -16.17 8.97
C ASP A 741 -19.34 -16.37 7.88
N LYS A 742 -18.76 -15.29 7.35
CA LYS A 742 -17.71 -15.34 6.32
C LYS A 742 -16.32 -15.59 6.88
N HIS A 743 -16.16 -15.63 8.21
CA HIS A 743 -14.87 -15.93 8.84
C HIS A 743 -14.45 -17.39 8.64
N ASN A 744 -13.19 -17.63 8.27
CA ASN A 744 -12.66 -18.97 7.97
C ASN A 744 -12.74 -19.97 9.14
N HIS A 745 -12.78 -19.46 10.37
CA HIS A 745 -12.88 -20.24 11.61
C HIS A 745 -14.31 -20.31 12.15
N PHE A 746 -15.29 -19.75 11.46
CA PHE A 746 -16.70 -19.81 11.81
C PHE A 746 -17.43 -20.79 10.89
N ARG A 747 -18.27 -21.66 11.45
CA ARG A 747 -19.07 -22.60 10.65
C ARG A 747 -20.47 -22.76 11.20
N PHE A 748 -21.46 -22.57 10.34
CA PHE A 748 -22.81 -23.03 10.62
C PHE A 748 -22.87 -24.56 10.59
N ILE A 749 -23.45 -25.14 11.63
CA ILE A 749 -23.65 -26.57 11.78
C ILE A 749 -25.13 -26.83 11.98
N GLN A 750 -25.71 -27.65 11.11
CA GLN A 750 -27.06 -28.11 11.26
C GLN A 750 -27.14 -29.08 12.46
N PRO A 751 -28.06 -28.86 13.42
CA PRO A 751 -28.25 -29.77 14.54
C PRO A 751 -28.81 -31.11 14.08
N GLN A 752 -28.43 -32.18 14.78
CA GLN A 752 -29.11 -33.47 14.68
C GLN A 752 -30.25 -33.51 15.70
N LEU A 753 -31.39 -34.12 15.34
CA LEU A 753 -32.47 -34.37 16.28
C LEU A 753 -31.99 -35.30 17.41
N ALA A 754 -32.35 -34.97 18.66
CA ALA A 754 -32.09 -35.86 19.78
C ALA A 754 -32.91 -37.15 19.63
N THR A 755 -32.26 -38.27 19.91
CA THR A 755 -32.91 -39.57 20.06
C THR A 755 -33.64 -39.65 21.41
N ASP A 756 -34.61 -40.56 21.53
CA ASP A 756 -35.36 -40.74 22.79
C ASP A 756 -34.44 -41.17 23.94
N ASN A 757 -33.37 -41.92 23.65
CA ASN A 757 -32.35 -42.28 24.65
C ASN A 757 -31.50 -41.09 25.09
N GLU A 758 -31.23 -40.14 24.19
CA GLU A 758 -30.53 -38.90 24.53
C GLU A 758 -31.41 -37.99 25.39
N LEU A 759 -32.71 -37.85 25.07
CA LEU A 759 -33.67 -37.15 25.94
C LEU A 759 -33.77 -37.79 27.33
N ALA A 760 -33.82 -39.12 27.38
CA ALA A 760 -33.87 -39.90 28.62
C ALA A 760 -32.56 -39.84 29.44
N SER A 761 -31.51 -39.16 28.95
CA SER A 761 -30.31 -38.90 29.75
C SER A 761 -30.52 -37.82 30.82
N ALA A 762 -31.53 -36.95 30.64
CA ALA A 762 -31.88 -35.87 31.57
C ALA A 762 -33.29 -36.04 32.15
N HIS A 763 -34.18 -36.75 31.46
CA HIS A 763 -35.60 -36.82 31.80
C HIS A 763 -36.10 -38.25 32.02
N ASP A 764 -37.14 -38.40 32.83
CA ASP A 764 -37.83 -39.68 32.99
C ASP A 764 -38.59 -40.07 31.72
N ARG A 765 -38.58 -41.37 31.40
CA ARG A 765 -39.26 -41.89 30.22
C ARG A 765 -40.76 -41.62 30.26
N ASP A 766 -41.39 -41.80 31.42
CA ASP A 766 -42.84 -41.56 31.59
C ASP A 766 -43.20 -40.09 31.29
N TYR A 767 -42.33 -39.15 31.66
CA TYR A 767 -42.52 -37.72 31.34
C TYR A 767 -42.38 -37.46 29.84
N LEU A 768 -41.37 -38.03 29.18
CA LEU A 768 -41.18 -37.91 27.73
C LEU A 768 -42.34 -38.54 26.94
N ASP A 769 -42.81 -39.71 27.38
CA ASP A 769 -43.97 -40.40 26.81
C ASP A 769 -45.24 -39.55 26.98
N PHE A 770 -45.40 -38.86 28.12
CA PHE A 770 -46.50 -37.92 28.33
C PHE A 770 -46.42 -36.70 27.42
N LEU A 771 -45.25 -36.08 27.24
CA LEU A 771 -45.07 -34.98 26.28
C LEU A 771 -45.46 -35.38 24.86
N ASN A 772 -45.11 -36.61 24.46
CA ASN A 772 -45.52 -37.17 23.17
C ASN A 772 -47.03 -37.41 23.11
N PHE A 773 -47.60 -38.00 24.16
CA PHE A 773 -49.02 -38.26 24.24
C PHE A 773 -49.87 -36.99 24.17
N ILE A 774 -49.59 -36.00 25.02
CA ILE A 774 -50.40 -34.78 25.16
C ILE A 774 -50.41 -33.95 23.87
N SER A 775 -49.32 -33.98 23.09
CA SER A 775 -49.23 -33.28 21.80
C SER A 775 -50.15 -33.82 20.71
N ASN A 776 -50.63 -35.07 20.86
CA ASN A 776 -51.51 -35.74 19.90
C ASN A 776 -52.99 -35.73 20.34
N ILE A 777 -53.30 -35.11 21.47
CA ILE A 777 -54.68 -35.02 21.98
C ILE A 777 -55.37 -33.80 21.36
N ASP A 778 -56.65 -33.96 21.01
CA ASP A 778 -57.50 -32.84 20.60
C ASP A 778 -57.60 -31.82 21.74
N PRO A 779 -57.28 -30.53 21.51
CA PRO A 779 -57.33 -29.48 22.52
C PRO A 779 -58.65 -29.44 23.32
N ASN A 780 -59.78 -29.82 22.71
CA ASN A 780 -61.07 -29.86 23.38
C ASN A 780 -61.18 -30.96 24.46
N HIS A 781 -60.26 -31.92 24.44
CA HIS A 781 -60.20 -33.06 25.36
C HIS A 781 -59.04 -32.95 26.37
N GLU A 782 -58.19 -31.92 26.32
CA GLU A 782 -57.09 -31.70 27.29
C GLU A 782 -57.58 -31.67 28.74
N GLN A 783 -58.79 -31.14 28.97
CA GLN A 783 -59.41 -31.08 30.29
C GLN A 783 -59.56 -32.45 30.96
N LEU A 784 -59.65 -33.54 30.18
CA LEU A 784 -59.71 -34.91 30.71
C LEU A 784 -58.40 -35.36 31.37
N TYR A 785 -57.29 -34.74 31.01
CA TYR A 785 -55.94 -35.08 31.46
C TYR A 785 -55.35 -34.03 32.42
N LYS A 786 -56.20 -33.14 32.94
CA LYS A 786 -55.79 -32.01 33.78
C LYS A 786 -54.92 -32.42 34.96
N GLU A 787 -55.23 -33.52 35.65
CA GLU A 787 -54.42 -33.98 36.79
C GLU A 787 -52.98 -34.34 36.38
N GLN A 788 -52.81 -34.99 35.22
CA GLN A 788 -51.49 -35.34 34.70
C GLN A 788 -50.76 -34.11 34.14
N MET A 789 -51.49 -33.20 33.49
CA MET A 789 -50.95 -31.91 33.04
C MET A 789 -50.47 -31.07 34.22
N ASP A 790 -51.23 -30.99 35.31
CA ASP A 790 -50.86 -30.29 36.55
C ASP A 790 -49.67 -30.95 37.26
N PHE A 791 -49.57 -32.29 37.18
CA PHE A 791 -48.43 -33.07 37.69
C PHE A 791 -47.15 -32.80 36.92
N TYR A 792 -47.20 -32.85 35.59
CA TYR A 792 -46.05 -32.59 34.70
C TYR A 792 -45.82 -31.10 34.38
N LYS A 793 -46.65 -30.21 34.96
CA LYS A 793 -46.62 -28.75 34.79
C LYS A 793 -46.78 -28.25 33.35
N ILE A 794 -47.59 -28.95 32.57
CA ILE A 794 -47.97 -28.56 31.20
C ILE A 794 -49.29 -27.80 31.24
N GLY A 795 -49.38 -26.66 30.56
CA GLY A 795 -50.60 -25.88 30.40
C GLY A 795 -50.40 -24.37 30.56
N TYR A 796 -50.13 -23.90 31.78
CA TYR A 796 -50.11 -22.45 32.08
C TYR A 796 -48.84 -21.76 31.57
N GLU A 797 -47.68 -22.02 32.19
CA GLU A 797 -46.40 -21.44 31.76
C GLU A 797 -45.81 -22.21 30.57
N CYS A 798 -46.10 -23.51 30.47
CA CYS A 798 -45.59 -24.41 29.44
C CYS A 798 -46.77 -25.00 28.64
N PRO A 799 -47.38 -24.25 27.69
CA PRO A 799 -48.55 -24.71 26.94
C PRO A 799 -48.26 -25.93 26.04
N SER A 800 -49.23 -26.83 25.92
CA SER A 800 -49.20 -27.89 24.91
C SER A 800 -49.36 -27.32 23.49
N PHE A 801 -48.69 -27.94 22.52
CA PHE A 801 -48.88 -27.68 21.09
C PHE A 801 -48.51 -28.92 20.27
N GLU A 802 -49.04 -29.01 19.05
CA GLU A 802 -48.95 -30.23 18.21
C GLU A 802 -47.51 -30.65 17.92
N GLN A 803 -46.59 -29.71 17.66
CA GLN A 803 -45.19 -30.01 17.33
C GLN A 803 -44.28 -30.15 18.56
N LEU A 804 -44.82 -30.23 19.79
CA LEU A 804 -44.05 -30.25 21.03
C LEU A 804 -42.97 -31.37 21.09
N PRO A 805 -43.21 -32.62 20.65
CA PRO A 805 -42.17 -33.65 20.69
C PRO A 805 -41.03 -33.35 19.73
N SER A 806 -41.34 -32.80 18.54
CA SER A 806 -40.33 -32.35 17.59
C SER A 806 -39.55 -31.18 18.15
N PHE A 807 -40.20 -30.26 18.87
CA PHE A 807 -39.54 -29.16 19.56
C PHE A 807 -38.52 -29.65 20.58
N CYS A 808 -38.90 -30.55 21.47
CA CYS A 808 -37.98 -31.14 22.44
C CYS A 808 -36.78 -31.81 21.75
N LYS A 809 -37.01 -32.55 20.65
CA LYS A 809 -35.92 -33.22 19.91
C LYS A 809 -34.96 -32.24 19.25
N TRP A 810 -35.46 -31.13 18.69
CA TRP A 810 -34.61 -30.09 18.10
C TRP A 810 -33.76 -29.37 19.13
N ILE A 811 -34.37 -28.95 20.24
CA ILE A 811 -33.70 -28.19 21.30
C ILE A 811 -32.60 -29.03 21.97
N GLY A 812 -32.93 -30.26 22.41
CA GLY A 812 -31.95 -31.16 23.03
C GLY A 812 -30.86 -31.59 22.04
N GLY A 813 -31.26 -31.83 20.79
CA GLY A 813 -30.36 -32.27 19.72
C GLY A 813 -29.33 -31.21 19.35
N ALA A 814 -29.73 -29.94 19.34
CA ALA A 814 -28.85 -28.80 19.09
C ALA A 814 -27.73 -28.69 20.13
N SER A 815 -28.08 -28.72 21.42
CA SER A 815 -27.09 -28.63 22.51
C SER A 815 -26.20 -29.87 22.60
N ILE A 816 -26.73 -31.07 22.34
CA ILE A 816 -25.90 -32.29 22.23
C ILE A 816 -24.94 -32.21 21.03
N THR A 817 -25.40 -31.69 19.88
CA THR A 817 -24.53 -31.53 18.69
C THR A 817 -23.35 -30.63 19.00
N ALA A 818 -23.60 -29.51 19.70
CA ALA A 818 -22.56 -28.61 20.19
C ALA A 818 -21.59 -29.29 21.17
N ALA A 819 -22.11 -30.04 22.15
CA ALA A 819 -21.30 -30.78 23.11
C ALA A 819 -20.43 -31.88 22.45
N LYS A 820 -20.99 -32.64 21.50
CA LYS A 820 -20.26 -33.65 20.72
C LYS A 820 -19.09 -33.04 19.95
N TYR A 821 -19.23 -31.81 19.46
CA TYR A 821 -18.14 -31.09 18.80
C TYR A 821 -17.02 -30.72 19.79
N LEU A 822 -17.37 -30.19 20.96
CA LEU A 822 -16.39 -29.86 22.01
C LEU A 822 -15.65 -31.10 22.52
N ASN A 823 -16.31 -32.25 22.64
CA ASN A 823 -15.64 -33.51 23.00
C ASN A 823 -14.56 -33.95 21.99
N ARG A 824 -14.61 -33.47 20.74
CA ARG A 824 -13.64 -33.81 19.69
C ARG A 824 -12.43 -32.86 19.66
N SER A 825 -12.47 -31.72 20.36
CA SER A 825 -11.41 -30.70 20.29
C SER A 825 -11.20 -29.97 21.62
N ASN A 826 -9.94 -29.90 22.07
CA ASN A 826 -9.59 -29.41 23.41
C ASN A 826 -9.50 -27.87 23.55
N ASN A 827 -9.90 -27.07 22.56
CA ASN A 827 -9.86 -25.59 22.70
C ASN A 827 -10.85 -24.83 21.80
N ASN A 828 -11.99 -25.42 21.42
CA ASN A 828 -12.95 -24.79 20.51
C ASN A 828 -14.11 -24.10 21.24
N ILE A 829 -14.84 -23.25 20.53
CA ILE A 829 -16.09 -22.63 21.01
C ILE A 829 -17.24 -23.23 20.22
N ALA A 830 -18.32 -23.59 20.90
CA ALA A 830 -19.58 -23.96 20.27
C ALA A 830 -20.69 -23.02 20.74
N ILE A 831 -21.45 -22.49 19.80
CA ILE A 831 -22.53 -21.53 20.05
C ILE A 831 -23.86 -22.20 19.69
N ASN A 832 -24.78 -22.26 20.64
CA ASN A 832 -26.17 -22.64 20.42
C ASN A 832 -27.09 -21.67 21.20
N PHE A 833 -27.31 -20.48 20.64
CA PHE A 833 -28.19 -19.48 21.25
C PHE A 833 -29.66 -19.91 21.34
N PHE A 834 -30.03 -21.01 20.69
CA PHE A 834 -31.39 -21.51 20.68
C PHE A 834 -31.66 -22.56 21.77
N GLY A 835 -30.62 -23.00 22.48
CA GLY A 835 -30.71 -23.75 23.73
C GLY A 835 -30.68 -22.85 24.96
N GLY A 836 -30.41 -23.45 26.12
CA GLY A 836 -30.33 -22.72 27.40
C GLY A 836 -31.62 -22.74 28.23
N TRP A 837 -32.46 -23.76 28.05
CA TRP A 837 -33.75 -23.90 28.73
C TRP A 837 -33.56 -24.50 30.12
N HIS A 838 -33.09 -23.67 31.05
CA HIS A 838 -32.51 -24.11 32.33
C HIS A 838 -33.51 -24.54 33.43
N HIS A 839 -34.81 -24.28 33.28
CA HIS A 839 -35.81 -24.53 34.34
C HIS A 839 -36.40 -25.94 34.33
N ALA A 840 -36.35 -26.64 33.20
CA ALA A 840 -36.94 -27.97 33.09
C ALA A 840 -36.30 -28.93 34.10
N LYS A 841 -37.14 -29.67 34.83
CA LYS A 841 -36.70 -30.68 35.79
C LYS A 841 -36.68 -32.06 35.17
N ARG A 842 -36.27 -33.06 35.94
CA ARG A 842 -36.22 -34.44 35.48
C ARG A 842 -37.59 -34.95 34.99
N SER A 843 -38.67 -34.54 35.66
CA SER A 843 -40.01 -35.09 35.42
C SER A 843 -41.10 -34.02 35.41
N GLU A 844 -40.77 -32.75 35.18
CA GLU A 844 -41.74 -31.66 35.04
C GLU A 844 -41.19 -30.53 34.16
N ALA A 845 -42.08 -29.88 33.41
CA ALA A 845 -41.77 -28.64 32.70
C ALA A 845 -41.81 -27.45 33.67
N SER A 846 -41.10 -26.37 33.35
CA SER A 846 -41.13 -25.16 34.18
C SER A 846 -40.63 -23.96 33.39
N GLY A 847 -41.22 -22.77 33.57
CA GLY A 847 -40.69 -21.52 32.99
C GLY A 847 -40.39 -21.60 31.49
N PHE A 848 -41.35 -22.05 30.68
CA PHE A 848 -41.23 -22.31 29.23
C PHE A 848 -40.29 -23.47 28.83
N CYS A 849 -39.60 -24.12 29.77
CA CYS A 849 -38.66 -25.19 29.53
C CYS A 849 -39.35 -26.55 29.66
N TYR A 850 -39.51 -27.27 28.55
CA TYR A 850 -40.05 -28.64 28.53
C TYR A 850 -38.97 -29.70 28.73
N ILE A 851 -37.77 -29.44 28.25
CA ILE A 851 -36.59 -30.28 28.44
C ILE A 851 -35.40 -29.41 28.84
N ASN A 852 -34.44 -30.02 29.53
CA ASN A 852 -33.22 -29.37 29.97
C ASN A 852 -32.08 -29.77 29.04
N ASP A 853 -31.97 -29.05 27.93
CA ASP A 853 -30.92 -29.28 26.93
C ASP A 853 -29.51 -29.07 27.48
N ILE A 854 -29.39 -28.27 28.55
CA ILE A 854 -28.14 -28.00 29.26
C ILE A 854 -27.67 -29.25 30.01
N VAL A 855 -28.56 -29.91 30.77
CA VAL A 855 -28.24 -31.19 31.44
C VAL A 855 -27.82 -32.23 30.41
N MET A 856 -28.53 -32.32 29.28
CA MET A 856 -28.19 -33.23 28.19
C MET A 856 -26.80 -32.94 27.60
N ALA A 857 -26.48 -31.66 27.35
CA ALA A 857 -25.17 -31.25 26.86
C ALA A 857 -24.04 -31.51 27.87
N ILE A 858 -24.27 -31.23 29.16
CA ILE A 858 -23.30 -31.53 30.23
C ILE A 858 -23.06 -33.04 30.32
N ASN A 859 -24.11 -33.86 30.27
CA ASN A 859 -23.97 -35.32 30.27
C ASN A 859 -23.16 -35.84 29.06
N GLU A 860 -23.29 -35.20 27.90
CA GLU A 860 -22.42 -35.49 26.75
C GLU A 860 -20.97 -35.05 27.02
N LEU A 861 -20.74 -33.83 27.52
CA LEU A 861 -19.39 -33.30 27.83
C LEU A 861 -18.65 -34.14 28.88
N ARG A 862 -19.36 -34.71 29.86
CA ARG A 862 -18.81 -35.58 30.91
C ARG A 862 -18.17 -36.87 30.38
N LYS A 863 -18.33 -37.20 29.10
CA LYS A 863 -17.61 -38.30 28.46
C LYS A 863 -16.12 -38.01 28.31
N ASN A 864 -15.73 -36.73 28.20
CA ASN A 864 -14.34 -36.32 27.97
C ASN A 864 -13.81 -35.30 29.00
N PHE A 865 -14.69 -34.61 29.72
CA PHE A 865 -14.31 -33.59 30.70
C PHE A 865 -14.75 -33.99 32.12
N ASP A 866 -13.83 -33.93 33.07
CA ASP A 866 -14.08 -34.29 34.47
C ASP A 866 -14.65 -33.13 35.29
N ARG A 867 -14.25 -31.89 34.97
CA ARG A 867 -14.64 -30.68 35.71
C ARG A 867 -15.30 -29.68 34.78
N ILE A 868 -16.62 -29.61 34.85
CA ILE A 868 -17.45 -28.74 34.02
C ILE A 868 -17.95 -27.58 34.88
N CYS A 869 -17.69 -26.35 34.46
CA CYS A 869 -18.24 -25.17 35.13
C CYS A 869 -19.38 -24.60 34.29
N TYR A 870 -20.58 -24.63 34.86
CA TYR A 870 -21.73 -23.94 34.32
C TYR A 870 -21.84 -22.55 34.93
N ILE A 871 -21.98 -21.53 34.08
CA ILE A 871 -22.19 -20.14 34.48
C ILE A 871 -23.51 -19.67 33.87
N ASP A 872 -24.44 -19.27 34.73
CA ASP A 872 -25.75 -18.74 34.38
C ASP A 872 -25.77 -17.22 34.54
N LEU A 873 -26.01 -16.52 33.43
CA LEU A 873 -26.15 -15.06 33.40
C LEU A 873 -27.59 -14.63 33.11
N ASP A 874 -28.55 -15.56 33.09
CA ASP A 874 -29.97 -15.25 32.99
C ASP A 874 -30.45 -14.43 34.18
N LEU A 875 -31.53 -13.69 33.99
CA LEU A 875 -32.19 -13.00 35.09
C LEU A 875 -32.73 -13.98 36.15
N HIS A 876 -33.18 -15.16 35.73
CA HIS A 876 -33.80 -16.16 36.57
C HIS A 876 -32.76 -17.16 37.08
N HIS A 877 -33.02 -17.73 38.25
CA HIS A 877 -32.16 -18.78 38.80
C HIS A 877 -32.27 -20.05 37.96
N GLY A 878 -31.13 -20.63 37.57
CA GLY A 878 -31.03 -21.89 36.84
C GLY A 878 -31.33 -23.13 37.70
N ASP A 879 -32.51 -23.17 38.28
CA ASP A 879 -32.96 -24.14 39.28
C ASP A 879 -33.00 -25.59 38.77
N GLY A 880 -33.41 -25.83 37.52
CA GLY A 880 -33.44 -27.17 36.93
C GLY A 880 -32.05 -27.78 36.78
N LEU A 881 -31.07 -26.96 36.38
CA LEU A 881 -29.68 -27.40 36.30
C LEU A 881 -29.06 -27.60 37.69
N GLN A 882 -29.30 -26.65 38.61
CA GLN A 882 -28.84 -26.78 40.00
C GLN A 882 -29.32 -28.11 40.59
N GLU A 883 -30.60 -28.43 40.45
CA GLU A 883 -31.19 -29.67 40.96
C GLU A 883 -30.54 -30.92 40.35
N ALA A 884 -30.35 -30.94 39.03
CA ALA A 884 -29.77 -32.09 38.31
C ALA A 884 -28.35 -32.45 38.79
N PHE A 885 -27.57 -31.47 39.25
CA PHE A 885 -26.18 -31.66 39.68
C PHE A 885 -25.94 -31.33 41.16
N TYR A 886 -26.98 -31.17 41.97
CA TYR A 886 -26.89 -30.68 43.36
C TYR A 886 -26.00 -31.55 44.27
N CYS A 887 -25.88 -32.84 43.94
CA CYS A 887 -25.06 -33.82 44.66
C CYS A 887 -23.73 -34.14 43.95
N SER A 888 -23.39 -33.47 42.84
CA SER A 888 -22.19 -33.73 42.04
C SER A 888 -21.05 -32.78 42.40
N SER A 889 -19.84 -33.32 42.61
CA SER A 889 -18.61 -32.51 42.72
C SER A 889 -17.89 -32.29 41.38
N LYS A 890 -18.42 -32.85 40.29
CA LYS A 890 -17.83 -32.80 38.94
C LYS A 890 -18.39 -31.67 38.09
N VAL A 891 -19.53 -31.12 38.48
CA VAL A 891 -20.19 -30.00 37.82
C VAL A 891 -20.33 -28.89 38.85
N LEU A 892 -19.70 -27.74 38.58
CA LEU A 892 -19.87 -26.53 39.38
C LEU A 892 -20.94 -25.67 38.72
N THR A 893 -22.02 -25.39 39.43
CA THR A 893 -23.09 -24.48 38.98
C THR A 893 -22.88 -23.11 39.61
N VAL A 894 -22.87 -22.06 38.79
CA VAL A 894 -22.72 -20.66 39.23
C VAL A 894 -23.86 -19.87 38.60
N SER A 895 -24.72 -19.24 39.39
CA SER A 895 -25.86 -18.48 38.87
C SER A 895 -25.95 -17.09 39.49
N LEU A 896 -26.03 -16.06 38.64
CA LEU A 896 -26.22 -14.66 39.02
C LEU A 896 -27.62 -14.23 38.60
N HIS A 897 -28.53 -14.14 39.56
CA HIS A 897 -29.96 -14.01 39.27
C HIS A 897 -30.65 -13.07 40.25
N LYS A 898 -31.85 -12.64 39.89
CA LYS A 898 -32.69 -11.92 40.84
C LYS A 898 -33.25 -12.87 41.89
N TYR A 899 -33.18 -12.45 43.15
CA TYR A 899 -33.77 -13.15 44.28
C TYR A 899 -34.57 -12.17 45.15
N GLU A 900 -35.88 -12.17 44.96
CA GLU A 900 -36.85 -11.38 45.74
C GLU A 900 -38.13 -12.20 45.96
N ALA A 901 -38.86 -11.89 47.04
CA ALA A 901 -40.11 -12.59 47.33
C ALA A 901 -41.10 -12.50 46.16
N GLY A 902 -41.57 -13.66 45.69
CA GLY A 902 -42.50 -13.77 44.56
C GLY A 902 -41.85 -13.68 43.17
N PHE A 903 -40.52 -13.55 43.07
CA PHE A 903 -39.81 -13.69 41.80
C PHE A 903 -39.59 -15.16 41.46
N PHE A 904 -39.68 -15.50 40.18
CA PHE A 904 -39.54 -16.87 39.69
C PHE A 904 -38.05 -17.25 39.51
N PRO A 905 -37.64 -18.52 39.75
CA PRO A 905 -38.42 -19.60 40.35
C PRO A 905 -38.61 -19.38 41.86
N ILE A 906 -39.83 -19.63 42.35
CA ILE A 906 -40.19 -19.32 43.74
C ILE A 906 -39.47 -20.29 44.67
N ASN A 907 -38.81 -19.75 45.72
CA ASN A 907 -38.10 -20.50 46.77
C ASN A 907 -36.85 -21.28 46.30
N SER A 908 -36.12 -20.79 45.29
CA SER A 908 -34.81 -21.34 44.92
C SER A 908 -33.79 -20.24 44.63
N GLY A 909 -32.50 -20.57 44.65
CA GLY A 909 -31.41 -19.62 44.40
C GLY A 909 -30.93 -18.89 45.66
N GLY A 910 -31.30 -19.38 46.84
CA GLY A 910 -30.84 -18.86 48.12
C GLY A 910 -29.32 -18.94 48.27
N LEU A 911 -28.75 -18.01 49.05
CA LEU A 911 -27.31 -17.94 49.32
C LEU A 911 -26.78 -19.17 50.07
N ASP A 912 -27.65 -19.83 50.84
CA ASP A 912 -27.40 -21.02 51.65
C ASP A 912 -27.60 -22.35 50.90
N GLU A 913 -28.17 -22.31 49.69
CA GLU A 913 -28.27 -23.46 48.78
C GLU A 913 -26.90 -23.70 48.13
N ILE A 914 -26.03 -24.46 48.80
CA ILE A 914 -24.64 -24.66 48.36
C ILE A 914 -24.34 -26.08 47.87
N GLY A 915 -25.38 -26.88 47.60
CA GLY A 915 -25.27 -28.28 47.23
C GLY A 915 -25.24 -29.23 48.43
N GLU A 916 -25.41 -30.52 48.15
CA GLU A 916 -25.53 -31.58 49.16
C GLU A 916 -24.51 -32.70 48.95
N THR A 917 -24.29 -33.50 49.99
CA THR A 917 -23.41 -34.69 49.96
C THR A 917 -22.04 -34.39 49.33
N TRP A 918 -21.71 -35.03 48.20
CA TRP A 918 -20.48 -34.79 47.44
C TRP A 918 -20.47 -33.42 46.75
N GLY A 919 -21.63 -32.94 46.28
CA GLY A 919 -21.82 -31.64 45.64
C GLY A 919 -21.84 -30.42 46.57
N ARG A 920 -21.85 -30.60 47.90
CA ARG A 920 -21.72 -29.46 48.83
C ARG A 920 -20.45 -28.64 48.56
N GLY A 921 -20.59 -27.34 48.32
CA GLY A 921 -19.54 -26.42 47.88
C GLY A 921 -19.47 -26.21 46.36
N PHE A 922 -20.17 -27.04 45.56
CA PHE A 922 -20.15 -27.00 44.09
C PHE A 922 -21.42 -26.37 43.49
N ASN A 923 -22.19 -25.64 44.30
CA ASN A 923 -23.27 -24.78 43.84
C ASN A 923 -23.07 -23.37 44.42
N ILE A 924 -22.95 -22.39 43.52
CA ILE A 924 -22.72 -20.97 43.84
C ILE A 924 -23.90 -20.16 43.35
N ASN A 925 -24.72 -19.71 44.29
CA ASN A 925 -25.80 -18.77 44.02
C ASN A 925 -25.38 -17.34 44.41
N VAL A 926 -25.64 -16.41 43.50
CA VAL A 926 -25.42 -14.98 43.67
C VAL A 926 -26.80 -14.30 43.61
N PRO A 927 -27.55 -14.27 44.73
CA PRO A 927 -28.84 -13.60 44.78
C PRO A 927 -28.67 -12.08 44.68
N LEU A 928 -29.35 -11.45 43.73
CA LEU A 928 -29.29 -10.01 43.49
C LEU A 928 -30.68 -9.37 43.59
N HIS A 929 -30.71 -8.09 43.92
CA HIS A 929 -31.95 -7.30 43.98
C HIS A 929 -32.19 -6.54 42.67
N HIS A 930 -33.40 -6.00 42.54
CA HIS A 930 -33.80 -5.18 41.40
C HIS A 930 -32.80 -4.05 41.08
N GLY A 931 -32.61 -3.81 39.78
CA GLY A 931 -31.93 -2.61 39.26
C GLY A 931 -30.41 -2.60 39.38
N ILE A 932 -29.75 -3.74 39.58
CA ILE A 932 -28.27 -3.81 39.50
C ILE A 932 -27.78 -3.23 38.17
N ASN A 933 -26.67 -2.49 38.22
CA ASN A 933 -26.06 -1.82 37.07
C ASN A 933 -24.77 -2.54 36.62
N ASP A 934 -24.28 -2.14 35.45
CA ASP A 934 -23.08 -2.71 34.81
C ASP A 934 -21.87 -2.74 35.74
N ASP A 935 -21.56 -1.63 36.42
CA ASP A 935 -20.36 -1.51 37.25
C ASP A 935 -20.35 -2.53 38.40
N GLN A 936 -21.46 -2.68 39.10
CA GLN A 936 -21.56 -3.62 40.22
C GLN A 936 -21.60 -5.07 39.76
N TYR A 937 -22.38 -5.37 38.72
CA TYR A 937 -22.49 -6.72 38.18
C TYR A 937 -21.14 -7.21 37.65
N LEU A 938 -20.46 -6.37 36.86
CA LEU A 938 -19.14 -6.69 36.32
C LEU A 938 -18.09 -6.79 37.44
N SER A 939 -18.10 -5.89 38.43
CA SER A 939 -17.19 -5.99 39.58
C SER A 939 -17.34 -7.31 40.34
N LEU A 940 -18.58 -7.74 40.57
CA LEU A 940 -18.89 -9.01 41.22
C LEU A 940 -18.35 -10.18 40.40
N PHE A 941 -18.65 -10.20 39.10
CA PHE A 941 -18.21 -11.25 38.18
C PHE A 941 -16.68 -11.34 38.10
N MET A 942 -16.00 -10.19 37.98
CA MET A 942 -14.53 -10.08 37.93
C MET A 942 -13.85 -10.55 39.23
N ARG A 943 -14.54 -10.53 40.37
CA ARG A 943 -14.04 -11.06 41.64
C ARG A 943 -14.30 -12.57 41.79
N LEU A 944 -15.40 -13.08 41.24
CA LEU A 944 -15.77 -14.50 41.33
C LEU A 944 -14.99 -15.38 40.35
N LEU A 945 -14.94 -15.01 39.07
CA LEU A 945 -14.38 -15.88 38.02
C LEU A 945 -12.92 -16.30 38.28
N PRO A 946 -12.00 -15.41 38.70
CA PRO A 946 -10.62 -15.82 39.03
C PRO A 946 -10.54 -16.82 40.20
N LYS A 947 -11.43 -16.71 41.19
CA LYS A 947 -11.49 -17.63 42.33
C LYS A 947 -12.03 -18.99 41.90
N ILE A 948 -13.07 -19.01 41.07
CA ILE A 948 -13.58 -20.25 40.45
C ILE A 948 -12.47 -20.92 39.64
N ASN A 949 -11.77 -20.17 38.80
CA ASN A 949 -10.68 -20.71 37.96
C ASN A 949 -9.54 -21.31 38.78
N SER A 950 -9.13 -20.65 39.85
CA SER A 950 -8.04 -21.15 40.71
C SER A 950 -8.46 -22.33 41.60
N SER A 951 -9.71 -22.36 42.03
CA SER A 951 -10.22 -23.34 43.01
C SER A 951 -10.79 -24.60 42.35
N PHE A 952 -11.70 -24.43 41.39
CA PHE A 952 -12.36 -25.55 40.70
C PHE A 952 -11.54 -26.06 39.50
N GLN A 953 -10.74 -25.18 38.88
CA GLN A 953 -9.94 -25.49 37.69
C GLN A 953 -10.76 -26.17 36.57
N PRO A 954 -11.78 -25.48 36.04
CA PRO A 954 -12.65 -26.05 35.01
C PRO A 954 -11.86 -26.47 33.76
N GLU A 955 -12.31 -27.56 33.17
CA GLU A 955 -11.80 -28.10 31.90
C GLU A 955 -12.62 -27.59 30.71
N VAL A 956 -13.90 -27.35 30.92
CA VAL A 956 -14.84 -26.77 29.94
C VAL A 956 -15.82 -25.85 30.66
N PHE A 957 -16.21 -24.78 29.98
CA PHE A 957 -17.30 -23.90 30.40
C PHE A 957 -18.57 -24.18 29.61
N VAL A 958 -19.72 -24.15 30.29
CA VAL A 958 -21.04 -24.06 29.68
C VAL A 958 -21.65 -22.76 30.19
N VAL A 959 -21.94 -21.82 29.31
CA VAL A 959 -22.37 -20.48 29.69
C VAL A 959 -23.73 -20.19 29.10
N GLN A 960 -24.70 -19.95 29.97
CA GLN A 960 -26.01 -19.46 29.59
C GLN A 960 -25.94 -17.94 29.48
N CYS A 961 -26.35 -17.41 28.33
CA CYS A 961 -26.22 -16.00 27.96
C CYS A 961 -27.59 -15.32 27.85
N GLY A 962 -28.46 -15.52 28.85
CA GLY A 962 -29.79 -14.94 28.92
C GLY A 962 -29.76 -13.42 28.78
N ALA A 963 -30.60 -12.91 27.88
CA ALA A 963 -30.66 -11.48 27.53
C ALA A 963 -31.74 -10.71 28.31
N ASP A 964 -32.48 -11.37 29.19
CA ASP A 964 -33.55 -10.77 29.99
C ASP A 964 -33.07 -9.96 31.20
N THR A 965 -31.75 -9.94 31.44
CA THR A 965 -31.08 -9.02 32.36
C THR A 965 -30.96 -7.59 31.80
N LEU A 966 -31.12 -7.41 30.49
CA LEU A 966 -30.97 -6.13 29.82
C LEU A 966 -32.06 -5.14 30.23
N PHE A 967 -31.71 -3.85 30.27
CA PHE A 967 -32.66 -2.79 30.63
C PHE A 967 -33.91 -2.81 29.74
N GLY A 968 -33.76 -3.03 28.44
CA GLY A 968 -34.87 -3.03 27.47
C GLY A 968 -35.83 -4.22 27.57
N ASP A 969 -35.55 -5.20 28.44
CA ASP A 969 -36.37 -6.41 28.53
C ASP A 969 -37.73 -6.18 29.23
N PRO A 970 -38.83 -6.81 28.74
CA PRO A 970 -40.15 -6.80 29.35
C PRO A 970 -40.22 -7.25 30.82
N MET A 971 -39.26 -8.04 31.30
CA MET A 971 -39.17 -8.45 32.72
C MET A 971 -38.90 -7.28 33.66
N LYS A 972 -38.39 -6.17 33.13
CA LYS A 972 -38.24 -4.88 33.83
C LYS A 972 -37.56 -4.98 35.19
N SER A 973 -36.45 -5.73 35.25
CA SER A 973 -35.85 -6.15 36.52
C SER A 973 -34.45 -5.59 36.75
N PHE A 974 -33.45 -6.08 36.02
CA PHE A 974 -32.08 -5.55 36.09
C PHE A 974 -31.90 -4.30 35.21
N ASN A 975 -30.74 -3.64 35.31
CA ASN A 975 -30.44 -2.43 34.54
C ASN A 975 -29.13 -2.59 33.77
N LEU A 976 -28.90 -3.78 33.21
CA LEU A 976 -27.68 -4.09 32.49
C LEU A 976 -27.75 -3.63 31.04
N THR A 977 -26.60 -3.34 30.47
CA THR A 977 -26.41 -3.15 29.03
C THR A 977 -25.72 -4.35 28.41
N THR A 978 -25.78 -4.45 27.08
CA THR A 978 -25.00 -5.43 26.32
C THR A 978 -23.52 -5.40 26.70
N LYS A 979 -22.97 -4.20 26.98
CA LYS A 979 -21.57 -4.00 27.39
C LYS A 979 -21.18 -4.80 28.65
N CYS A 980 -22.08 -4.92 29.62
CA CYS A 980 -21.79 -5.68 30.84
C CYS A 980 -21.64 -7.17 30.54
N ILE A 981 -22.62 -7.75 29.84
CA ILE A 981 -22.65 -9.18 29.54
C ILE A 981 -21.51 -9.56 28.60
N ILE A 982 -21.24 -8.77 27.56
CA ILE A 982 -20.13 -9.02 26.62
C ILE A 982 -18.79 -9.05 27.38
N ASN A 983 -18.58 -8.16 28.35
CA ASN A 983 -17.38 -8.15 29.16
C ASN A 983 -17.28 -9.42 30.03
N CYS A 984 -18.39 -9.89 30.63
CA CYS A 984 -18.40 -11.15 31.37
C CYS A 984 -18.00 -12.34 30.48
N ILE A 985 -18.60 -12.43 29.28
CA ILE A 985 -18.28 -13.49 28.31
C ILE A 985 -16.83 -13.39 27.83
N GLU A 986 -16.33 -12.19 27.53
CA GLU A 986 -14.94 -11.97 27.11
C GLU A 986 -13.95 -12.53 28.14
N GLN A 987 -14.22 -12.39 29.43
CA GLN A 987 -13.35 -12.96 30.48
C GLN A 987 -13.37 -14.49 30.51
N ILE A 988 -14.53 -15.10 30.27
CA ILE A 988 -14.65 -16.56 30.14
C ILE A 988 -13.89 -17.03 28.90
N ILE A 989 -14.08 -16.36 27.75
CA ILE A 989 -13.37 -16.71 26.52
C ILE A 989 -11.86 -16.54 26.71
N ASN A 990 -11.39 -15.49 27.36
CA ASN A 990 -9.97 -15.25 27.66
C ASN A 990 -9.33 -16.33 28.56
N SER A 991 -10.12 -17.19 29.20
CA SER A 991 -9.62 -18.25 30.09
C SER A 991 -8.89 -19.40 29.40
N ASN A 992 -8.88 -19.52 28.06
CA ASN A 992 -8.13 -20.64 27.45
C ASN A 992 -8.90 -21.96 27.33
N LYS A 993 -10.22 -22.01 27.52
CA LYS A 993 -10.95 -23.26 27.73
C LYS A 993 -12.02 -23.52 26.65
N PRO A 994 -12.26 -24.79 26.29
CA PRO A 994 -13.48 -25.19 25.57
C PRO A 994 -14.70 -24.54 26.19
N THR A 995 -15.56 -23.95 25.37
CA THR A 995 -16.72 -23.20 25.86
C THR A 995 -17.94 -23.48 24.99
N LEU A 996 -19.04 -23.89 25.64
CA LEU A 996 -20.37 -23.96 25.06
C LEU A 996 -21.15 -22.70 25.46
N LEU A 997 -21.52 -21.86 24.50
CA LEU A 997 -22.38 -20.70 24.72
C LEU A 997 -23.82 -21.06 24.37
N LEU A 998 -24.74 -20.85 25.30
CA LEU A 998 -26.17 -21.07 25.16
C LEU A 998 -26.92 -19.74 25.24
N GLY A 999 -28.16 -19.71 24.76
CA GLY A 999 -29.03 -18.54 24.86
C GLY A 999 -29.74 -18.49 26.21
N GLY A 1000 -31.06 -18.67 26.17
CA GLY A 1000 -31.95 -18.61 27.34
C GLY A 1000 -33.05 -17.56 27.23
N GLY A 1001 -33.34 -16.89 28.35
CA GLY A 1001 -34.25 -15.75 28.45
C GLY A 1001 -33.85 -14.58 27.54
N GLY A 1002 -34.79 -13.69 27.27
CA GLY A 1002 -34.59 -12.56 26.35
C GLY A 1002 -35.84 -12.31 25.53
N TYR A 1003 -36.71 -11.45 26.04
CA TYR A 1003 -38.07 -11.24 25.55
C TYR A 1003 -38.21 -9.92 24.77
N ASN A 1004 -37.22 -9.04 24.87
CA ASN A 1004 -36.96 -8.06 23.81
C ASN A 1004 -36.10 -8.72 22.73
N ILE A 1005 -36.75 -9.14 21.63
CA ILE A 1005 -36.08 -9.92 20.58
C ILE A 1005 -34.96 -9.14 19.88
N ALA A 1006 -35.09 -7.82 19.71
CA ALA A 1006 -34.08 -6.99 19.06
C ALA A 1006 -32.85 -6.81 19.95
N ASP A 1007 -33.03 -6.54 21.24
CA ASP A 1007 -31.93 -6.45 22.20
C ASP A 1007 -31.23 -7.80 22.40
N THR A 1008 -31.99 -8.89 22.35
CA THR A 1008 -31.43 -10.25 22.37
C THR A 1008 -30.55 -10.49 21.14
N ALA A 1009 -31.02 -10.12 19.94
CA ALA A 1009 -30.23 -10.22 18.71
C ALA A 1009 -28.96 -9.37 18.76
N ARG A 1010 -29.05 -8.14 19.30
CA ARG A 1010 -27.87 -7.27 19.54
C ARG A 1010 -26.84 -7.97 20.41
N LEU A 1011 -27.26 -8.48 21.58
CA LEU A 1011 -26.37 -9.13 22.54
C LEU A 1011 -25.69 -10.36 21.96
N TRP A 1012 -26.46 -11.28 21.37
CA TRP A 1012 -25.94 -12.54 20.86
C TRP A 1012 -25.04 -12.35 19.63
N THR A 1013 -25.31 -11.33 18.81
CA THR A 1013 -24.39 -10.93 17.73
C THR A 1013 -23.09 -10.37 18.28
N LEU A 1014 -23.14 -9.50 19.29
CA LEU A 1014 -21.95 -8.98 19.97
C LEU A 1014 -21.11 -10.10 20.61
N ILE A 1015 -21.75 -11.07 21.26
CA ILE A 1015 -21.07 -12.26 21.82
C ILE A 1015 -20.37 -13.05 20.72
N THR A 1016 -21.00 -13.20 19.55
CA THR A 1016 -20.39 -13.87 18.38
C THR A 1016 -19.16 -13.11 17.90
N GLY A 1017 -19.23 -11.78 17.82
CA GLY A 1017 -18.09 -10.92 17.51
C GLY A 1017 -16.92 -11.10 18.49
N ILE A 1018 -17.19 -11.20 19.80
CA ILE A 1018 -16.14 -11.48 20.81
C ILE A 1018 -15.47 -12.82 20.58
N CYS A 1019 -16.25 -13.86 20.28
CA CYS A 1019 -15.70 -15.19 20.01
C CYS A 1019 -14.73 -15.15 18.82
N LEU A 1020 -15.06 -14.35 17.80
CA LEU A 1020 -14.23 -14.11 16.61
C LEU A 1020 -13.10 -13.09 16.84
N ASN A 1021 -13.03 -12.47 18.02
CA ASN A 1021 -12.16 -11.34 18.32
C ASN A 1021 -12.32 -10.20 17.28
N GLU A 1022 -13.57 -9.93 16.92
CA GLU A 1022 -13.95 -8.88 15.98
C GLU A 1022 -14.71 -7.77 16.70
N LYS A 1023 -14.32 -6.52 16.39
CA LYS A 1023 -15.03 -5.34 16.88
C LYS A 1023 -16.07 -4.93 15.85
N LEU A 1024 -17.34 -5.09 16.21
CA LEU A 1024 -18.47 -4.75 15.35
C LEU A 1024 -18.70 -3.24 15.31
N ASP A 1025 -19.17 -2.73 14.17
CA ASP A 1025 -19.64 -1.35 14.09
C ASP A 1025 -20.92 -1.20 14.94
N ASN A 1026 -21.07 -0.03 15.57
CA ASN A 1026 -22.26 0.27 16.34
C ASN A 1026 -23.46 0.52 15.44
N ASP A 1027 -23.27 0.99 14.21
CA ASP A 1027 -24.37 1.14 13.25
C ASP A 1027 -24.76 -0.24 12.72
N ILE A 1028 -26.05 -0.60 12.87
CA ILE A 1028 -26.55 -1.89 12.40
C ILE A 1028 -26.62 -1.89 10.86
N PRO A 1029 -26.04 -2.89 10.17
CA PRO A 1029 -26.17 -3.01 8.73
C PRO A 1029 -27.62 -3.27 8.29
N GLU A 1030 -27.97 -2.80 7.09
CA GLU A 1030 -29.29 -3.05 6.52
C GLU A 1030 -29.47 -4.56 6.20
N HIS A 1031 -30.65 -5.09 6.53
CA HIS A 1031 -31.06 -6.48 6.31
C HIS A 1031 -32.59 -6.60 6.44
N ASP A 1032 -33.15 -7.77 6.14
CA ASP A 1032 -34.60 -8.00 6.09
C ASP A 1032 -35.38 -7.60 7.35
N TYR A 1033 -34.73 -7.62 8.52
CA TYR A 1033 -35.34 -7.28 9.80
C TYR A 1033 -34.90 -5.93 10.36
N PHE A 1034 -34.34 -5.04 9.54
CA PHE A 1034 -33.72 -3.77 9.98
C PHE A 1034 -34.66 -2.88 10.80
N SER A 1035 -35.94 -2.88 10.46
CA SER A 1035 -36.97 -2.09 11.15
C SER A 1035 -37.16 -2.43 12.63
N TYR A 1036 -36.79 -3.64 13.07
CA TYR A 1036 -36.90 -4.07 14.48
C TYR A 1036 -35.93 -3.31 15.40
N TYR A 1037 -34.88 -2.69 14.85
CA TYR A 1037 -33.85 -1.99 15.61
C TYR A 1037 -34.09 -0.48 15.73
N GLY A 1038 -35.21 0.02 15.21
CA GLY A 1038 -35.54 1.45 15.30
C GLY A 1038 -35.87 1.90 16.73
N PRO A 1039 -35.78 3.22 17.01
CA PRO A 1039 -35.48 4.29 16.05
C PRO A 1039 -33.99 4.60 15.89
N ASP A 1040 -33.12 4.03 16.71
CA ASP A 1040 -31.70 4.35 16.79
C ASP A 1040 -30.84 3.52 15.82
N PHE A 1041 -31.26 2.30 15.50
CA PHE A 1041 -30.54 1.39 14.59
C PHE A 1041 -29.09 1.13 15.02
N THR A 1042 -28.83 1.17 16.32
CA THR A 1042 -27.50 0.90 16.89
C THR A 1042 -27.44 -0.44 17.61
N LEU A 1043 -26.23 -1.02 17.68
CA LEU A 1043 -25.95 -2.32 18.27
C LEU A 1043 -25.78 -2.24 19.81
N GLU A 1044 -25.21 -1.17 20.33
CA GLU A 1044 -25.10 -0.93 21.76
C GLU A 1044 -26.46 -0.55 22.38
N THR A 1045 -26.76 -1.13 23.54
CA THR A 1045 -27.95 -0.78 24.33
C THR A 1045 -27.59 0.23 25.42
N TRP A 1046 -28.53 1.10 25.79
CA TRP A 1046 -28.30 2.18 26.73
C TRP A 1046 -28.74 1.81 28.16
N PRO A 1047 -28.01 2.28 29.20
CA PRO A 1047 -28.44 2.12 30.58
C PRO A 1047 -29.70 2.95 30.86
N GLY A 1048 -30.61 2.41 31.66
CA GLY A 1048 -31.81 3.13 32.07
C GLY A 1048 -31.72 3.79 33.45
N ASN A 1049 -32.77 4.52 33.82
CA ASN A 1049 -32.90 5.19 35.13
C ASN A 1049 -33.58 4.33 36.21
N ARG A 1050 -33.35 3.00 36.20
CA ARG A 1050 -33.92 2.11 37.25
C ARG A 1050 -33.21 2.33 38.58
N THR A 1051 -33.98 2.38 39.67
CA THR A 1051 -33.40 2.43 41.02
C THR A 1051 -32.69 1.12 41.34
N ASN A 1052 -31.41 1.23 41.69
CA ASN A 1052 -30.59 0.10 42.09
C ASN A 1052 -30.75 -0.19 43.58
N LYS A 1053 -31.28 -1.37 43.93
CA LYS A 1053 -31.47 -1.82 45.32
C LYS A 1053 -30.27 -2.58 45.89
N ASN A 1054 -29.22 -2.78 45.10
CA ASN A 1054 -28.01 -3.48 45.52
C ASN A 1054 -27.02 -2.50 46.13
N SER A 1055 -27.13 -2.26 47.44
CA SER A 1055 -26.14 -1.43 48.13
C SER A 1055 -24.74 -2.06 48.04
N GLN A 1056 -23.69 -1.23 47.97
CA GLN A 1056 -22.31 -1.76 47.93
C GLN A 1056 -22.00 -2.67 49.12
N LYS A 1057 -22.50 -2.32 50.32
CA LYS A 1057 -22.39 -3.15 51.53
C LYS A 1057 -23.00 -4.54 51.35
N TYR A 1058 -24.14 -4.62 50.66
CA TYR A 1058 -24.79 -5.90 50.37
C TYR A 1058 -23.93 -6.75 49.43
N ILE A 1059 -23.47 -6.16 48.32
CA ILE A 1059 -22.58 -6.83 47.34
C ILE A 1059 -21.31 -7.35 48.02
N ASP A 1060 -20.67 -6.55 48.86
CA ASP A 1060 -19.46 -6.96 49.58
C ASP A 1060 -19.75 -8.10 50.57
N SER A 1061 -20.85 -8.01 51.33
CA SER A 1061 -21.24 -9.09 52.25
C SER A 1061 -21.56 -10.42 51.54
N LEU A 1062 -22.12 -10.34 50.34
CA LEU A 1062 -22.43 -11.50 49.51
C LEU A 1062 -21.16 -12.17 48.99
N LEU A 1063 -20.20 -11.37 48.50
CA LEU A 1063 -18.90 -11.87 48.05
C LEU A 1063 -18.10 -12.50 49.18
N ASP A 1064 -18.09 -11.88 50.36
CA ASP A 1064 -17.43 -12.42 51.55
C ASP A 1064 -18.07 -13.76 51.97
N TYR A 1065 -19.40 -13.86 51.92
CA TYR A 1065 -20.09 -15.12 52.22
C TYR A 1065 -19.72 -16.22 51.22
N ILE A 1066 -19.79 -15.94 49.92
CA ILE A 1066 -19.48 -16.92 48.85
C ILE A 1066 -18.04 -17.40 48.98
N GLU A 1067 -17.10 -16.50 49.25
CA GLU A 1067 -15.69 -16.87 49.41
C GLU A 1067 -15.48 -17.87 50.55
N HIS A 1068 -15.98 -17.55 51.75
CA HIS A 1068 -15.70 -18.34 52.95
C HIS A 1068 -16.59 -19.59 53.07
N ASN A 1069 -17.83 -19.54 52.57
CA ASN A 1069 -18.83 -20.60 52.80
C ASN A 1069 -19.11 -21.47 51.58
N GLN A 1070 -18.64 -21.09 50.39
CA GLN A 1070 -18.81 -21.89 49.17
C GLN A 1070 -17.45 -22.24 48.58
N ILE A 1071 -16.64 -21.23 48.21
CA ILE A 1071 -15.38 -21.43 47.51
C ILE A 1071 -14.34 -22.16 48.40
N ASP A 1072 -14.20 -21.78 49.67
CA ASP A 1072 -13.24 -22.45 50.55
C ASP A 1072 -13.64 -23.89 50.88
N ILE A 1073 -14.95 -24.19 50.98
CA ILE A 1073 -15.46 -25.57 51.10
C ILE A 1073 -15.10 -26.38 49.86
N MET A 1074 -15.32 -25.80 48.66
CA MET A 1074 -14.98 -26.43 47.39
C MET A 1074 -13.47 -26.74 47.32
N LYS A 1075 -12.60 -25.77 47.63
CA LYS A 1075 -11.15 -25.98 47.66
C LYS A 1075 -10.76 -27.13 48.57
N HIS A 1076 -11.30 -27.15 49.79
CA HIS A 1076 -11.00 -28.20 50.77
C HIS A 1076 -11.39 -29.58 50.24
N LYS A 1077 -12.56 -29.70 49.60
CA LYS A 1077 -13.02 -30.96 49.00
C LYS A 1077 -12.23 -31.41 47.78
N ILE A 1078 -11.71 -30.49 46.97
CA ILE A 1078 -10.87 -30.84 45.81
C ILE A 1078 -9.48 -31.30 46.26
N CYS A 1079 -8.98 -30.79 47.39
CA CYS A 1079 -7.72 -31.22 47.99
C CYS A 1079 -7.78 -32.60 48.66
N GLN A 1080 -8.96 -33.04 49.09
CA GLN A 1080 -9.22 -34.37 49.66
C GLN A 1080 -9.44 -35.39 48.55
#